data_AF-A0A1I3G5G7-F1
#
_entry.id   AF-A0A1I3G5G7-F1
#
_cell.length_a   1.000
_cell.length_b   1.000
_cell.length_c   1.000
_cell.angle_alpha   90.00
_cell.angle_beta   90.00
_cell.angle_gamma   90.00
#
_symmetry.space_group_name_H-M   'P 1'
#
loop_
_entity.id
_entity.type
_entity.pdbx_description
1 polymer ?
#
loop_
_entity_poly.entity_id
_entity_poly.type
_entity_poly.pdbx_seq_one_letter_code
_entity_poly.pdbx_strand_id
1 'polypeptide(L)'
;MPGKEDVFWYKDAIIYQLHVRAFSDSNGDGIGDFAGLTSRLDYLKELGVNTLWLLPFFPSPLRDDGYDISDYRGIHSNYGTLADFRTFLQEAHKRDLRVIIELVINHTSDQHPWFQAARVAQPGSAKRNYYVWSDTVKKYEGTRIIFTDTEKSNWAWDEVAQAYYWHRFFSHQPDLNFDNPRVAKAVLRAMRFWFDLGVDGMRLDAIPYLCERDGTNNENLPETHAIIKYLRAELDQHYANRIFLAEANQWPEDVREYFGDGDECHMAFHFPLMPRIFMAVAQEDRHPIIEILGQTPEIPENCQWAVFLRNHDELTLEMVTDRERDYMYLTYASDPLARLNLGIRRRLAPLMEGSRHKIELLYSLLMSLPGSPIIYYGDEIGMGDNIYLGDRNGVRTPMQWSPDRNAGFSRADPQRLYLPPIMDPIYGYETINVEAQSRNTYSLLNWMRHLIATRKSVKPFGRGSIKFLHPGNRKILAYLREYQGESILCVANLANSAQPVELNLAAYKGRVPVELMGRTAFPAIGELPYLLSLPSYSFYWFRLSMDVEAPVWHVDKLPRELLPVLVLPEGLLSALMLKPEGKVSDVLARKTRAQLETQVLPQFLIAQRWFNEPGQPITQLELNLNQVWKVNDGKEWLPLLIKLQFDEGIAQTYFLPLGLLLGKTAEQQYHDLSPWMLAKARQHAREGMLYDALGEDVFCHFLLDAIVTEMRLPFASGEMVCSRTSAFPELPETIDVIHLAEEQSNTSIIYGDQAILKVYRRVQEGINPELEMGQFLTEISPCASVAPLAGSLTYQSGDSVTAIAVLHRYVTNRGTFGHYTQDYLGRYFKLCVDEPDRAQAPDVHAVHMVQMSIIGQRTAELHQALANTTGNAAFDPERQTASEMAALIAQLEKNFISVFNKLEQVLMQLSEQSYRICERLLSLRSKMLNRVVYSPPDEFAWHKTRIHGNYHLDQVLISHNDFVIIDFEGDPNQPLEIRRAKQSSLKDVAGICFSIRATARLALNRHLVERADHRDSLESYARQWEHLAINAFMSGYQSSIAGCCSYPTDPIQAQKLLELFLLEKILDELSLALDERSSGLESVMLLLLDLIEQTALWLGENKHA
;
A
#
# COMPACT_ATOMS: atom_id res chain seq x y z
N MET A 1 34.62 30.52 -21.33
CA MET A 1 35.46 29.29 -21.37
C MET A 1 34.63 28.23 -22.07
N PRO A 2 35.14 27.54 -23.11
CA PRO A 2 34.43 26.39 -23.69
C PRO A 2 34.21 25.37 -22.56
N GLY A 3 32.95 25.01 -22.30
CA GLY A 3 32.55 24.25 -21.12
C GLY A 3 33.25 22.90 -21.07
N LYS A 4 33.74 22.50 -19.88
CA LYS A 4 34.15 21.12 -19.63
C LYS A 4 33.00 20.19 -20.06
N GLU A 5 33.21 19.39 -21.10
CA GLU A 5 32.22 18.37 -21.50
C GLU A 5 31.98 17.43 -20.32
N ASP A 6 30.71 17.21 -19.98
CA ASP A 6 30.29 16.28 -18.93
C ASP A 6 30.55 14.85 -19.38
N VAL A 7 31.51 14.19 -18.73
CA VAL A 7 31.92 12.80 -19.00
C VAL A 7 30.77 11.81 -18.80
N PHE A 8 29.78 12.15 -17.97
CA PHE A 8 28.65 11.27 -17.62
C PHE A 8 27.33 11.71 -18.23
N TRP A 9 27.36 12.38 -19.38
CA TRP A 9 26.17 12.95 -20.04
C TRP A 9 25.01 11.95 -20.19
N TYR A 10 25.34 10.68 -20.39
CA TYR A 10 24.37 9.60 -20.61
C TYR A 10 23.52 9.32 -19.37
N LYS A 11 23.96 9.68 -18.17
CA LYS A 11 23.15 9.60 -16.93
C LYS A 11 21.98 10.59 -16.91
N ASP A 12 22.10 11.67 -17.66
CA ASP A 12 21.05 12.69 -17.84
C ASP A 12 20.36 12.57 -19.21
N ALA A 13 20.64 11.51 -19.97
CA ALA A 13 20.03 11.30 -21.27
C ALA A 13 18.52 11.04 -21.15
N ILE A 14 17.77 11.59 -22.09
CA ILE A 14 16.40 11.22 -22.41
C ILE A 14 16.46 10.82 -23.87
N ILE A 15 16.44 9.50 -24.07
CA ILE A 15 16.74 8.86 -25.34
C ILE A 15 15.43 8.68 -26.10
N TYR A 16 15.45 8.95 -27.40
CA TYR A 16 14.32 8.72 -28.29
C TYR A 16 14.70 7.68 -29.33
N GLN A 17 14.08 6.52 -29.26
CA GLN A 17 14.28 5.42 -30.18
C GLN A 17 13.42 5.61 -31.43
N LEU A 18 14.04 5.65 -32.61
CA LEU A 18 13.32 5.79 -33.87
C LEU A 18 13.94 4.96 -35.00
N HIS A 19 13.14 4.64 -36.00
CA HIS A 19 13.61 4.09 -37.27
C HIS A 19 13.61 5.17 -38.34
N VAL A 20 14.74 5.40 -39.01
CA VAL A 20 14.83 6.34 -40.14
C VAL A 20 13.73 6.09 -41.17
N ARG A 21 13.50 4.81 -41.52
CA ARG A 21 12.46 4.36 -42.44
C ARG A 21 11.04 4.78 -42.06
N ALA A 22 10.75 4.90 -40.77
CA ALA A 22 9.40 5.12 -40.26
C ALA A 22 9.10 6.58 -39.92
N PHE A 23 10.11 7.45 -39.91
CA PHE A 23 9.97 8.77 -39.29
C PHE A 23 9.47 9.85 -40.24
N SER A 24 10.11 10.05 -41.40
CA SER A 24 9.64 11.02 -42.42
C SER A 24 10.29 10.74 -43.77
N ASP A 25 9.48 10.71 -44.82
CA ASP A 25 9.92 10.58 -46.22
C ASP A 25 10.05 11.97 -46.85
N SER A 26 11.23 12.31 -47.37
CA SER A 26 11.50 13.60 -47.99
C SER A 26 11.44 13.59 -49.52
N ASN A 27 11.55 12.42 -50.15
CA ASN A 27 11.69 12.27 -51.60
C ASN A 27 10.40 11.75 -52.28
N GLY A 28 9.41 11.30 -51.49
CA GLY A 28 8.11 10.82 -51.94
C GLY A 28 8.13 9.40 -52.51
N ASP A 29 9.10 8.56 -52.14
CA ASP A 29 9.19 7.17 -52.60
C ASP A 29 8.37 6.18 -51.75
N GLY A 30 7.90 6.60 -50.57
CA GLY A 30 7.13 5.83 -49.61
C GLY A 30 7.94 5.33 -48.40
N ILE A 31 9.21 5.71 -48.30
CA ILE A 31 10.18 5.22 -47.32
C ILE A 31 10.83 6.41 -46.62
N GLY A 32 10.95 6.38 -45.30
CA GLY A 32 11.63 7.44 -44.55
C GLY A 32 13.15 7.44 -44.77
N ASP A 33 13.75 8.62 -44.76
CA ASP A 33 15.15 8.84 -45.13
C ASP A 33 15.85 9.87 -44.21
N PHE A 34 17.19 9.99 -44.30
CA PHE A 34 17.95 10.90 -43.44
C PHE A 34 17.64 12.38 -43.66
N ALA A 35 17.30 12.80 -44.88
CA ALA A 35 16.93 14.19 -45.15
C ALA A 35 15.55 14.50 -44.52
N GLY A 36 14.62 13.54 -44.58
CA GLY A 36 13.34 13.58 -43.89
C GLY A 36 13.52 13.66 -42.38
N LEU A 37 14.33 12.78 -41.79
CA LEU A 37 14.65 12.83 -40.36
C LEU A 37 15.29 14.17 -39.95
N THR A 38 16.22 14.69 -40.76
CA THR A 38 16.86 16.00 -40.53
C THR A 38 15.83 17.12 -40.46
N SER A 39 14.81 17.11 -41.33
CA SER A 39 13.74 18.11 -41.34
C SER A 39 12.83 18.08 -40.09
N ARG A 40 12.88 16.99 -39.31
CA ARG A 40 12.07 16.79 -38.10
C ARG A 40 12.86 16.91 -36.80
N LEU A 41 14.15 17.31 -36.86
CA LEU A 41 14.97 17.50 -35.66
C LEU A 41 14.43 18.60 -34.73
N ASP A 42 13.78 19.63 -35.28
CA ASP A 42 13.17 20.69 -34.48
C ASP A 42 12.05 20.14 -33.58
N TYR A 43 11.23 19.21 -34.11
CA TYR A 43 10.20 18.52 -33.32
C TYR A 43 10.81 17.76 -32.13
N LEU A 44 11.89 17.01 -32.37
CA LEU A 44 12.57 16.23 -31.33
C LEU A 44 13.19 17.15 -30.27
N LYS A 45 13.80 18.27 -30.70
CA LYS A 45 14.33 19.28 -29.77
C LYS A 45 13.22 19.92 -28.94
N GLU A 46 12.08 20.25 -29.56
CA GLU A 46 10.90 20.80 -28.89
C GLU A 46 10.26 19.80 -27.92
N LEU A 47 10.23 18.50 -28.25
CA LEU A 47 9.81 17.44 -27.33
C LEU A 47 10.66 17.43 -26.06
N GLY A 48 11.93 17.83 -26.18
CA GLY A 48 12.85 18.03 -25.06
C GLY A 48 13.86 16.89 -24.88
N VAL A 49 13.81 15.86 -25.72
CA VAL A 49 14.80 14.78 -25.77
C VAL A 49 16.19 15.35 -26.09
N ASN A 50 17.25 14.63 -25.70
CA ASN A 50 18.62 15.09 -25.89
C ASN A 50 19.52 14.04 -26.56
N THR A 51 19.00 12.84 -26.81
CA THR A 51 19.73 11.73 -27.38
C THR A 51 18.80 10.96 -28.32
N LEU A 52 19.24 10.68 -29.53
CA LEU A 52 18.52 9.90 -30.53
C LEU A 52 19.18 8.53 -30.62
N TRP A 53 18.38 7.47 -30.55
CA TRP A 53 18.84 6.13 -30.85
C TRP A 53 18.21 5.68 -32.17
N LEU A 54 19.07 5.47 -33.17
CA LEU A 54 18.67 5.04 -34.50
C LEU A 54 18.76 3.53 -34.62
N LEU A 55 17.66 2.91 -35.03
CA LEU A 55 17.61 1.52 -35.52
C LEU A 55 18.49 1.32 -36.75
N PRO A 56 18.80 0.06 -37.14
CA PRO A 56 19.75 -0.21 -38.22
C PRO A 56 19.38 0.51 -39.52
N PHE A 57 20.35 1.24 -40.06
CA PHE A 57 20.22 1.95 -41.35
C PHE A 57 21.26 1.49 -42.39
N PHE A 58 21.97 0.41 -42.08
CA PHE A 58 23.01 -0.17 -42.93
C PHE A 58 22.41 -0.89 -44.15
N PRO A 59 23.17 -1.07 -45.24
CA PRO A 59 22.82 -2.01 -46.29
C PRO A 59 22.48 -3.38 -45.70
N SER A 60 21.33 -3.90 -46.11
CA SER A 60 20.69 -5.11 -45.59
C SER A 60 19.62 -5.55 -46.60
N PRO A 61 19.31 -6.86 -46.72
CA PRO A 61 18.15 -7.31 -47.47
C PRO A 61 16.82 -7.10 -46.73
N LEU A 62 16.85 -6.55 -45.51
CA LEU A 62 15.72 -6.20 -44.65
C LEU A 62 14.84 -7.41 -44.28
N ARG A 63 15.44 -8.59 -44.15
CA ARG A 63 14.70 -9.81 -43.75
C ARG A 63 14.48 -9.88 -42.24
N ASP A 64 15.29 -9.16 -41.48
CA ASP A 64 15.05 -8.83 -40.07
C ASP A 64 15.15 -7.31 -39.86
N ASP A 65 14.51 -6.57 -40.76
CA ASP A 65 14.36 -5.12 -40.68
C ASP A 65 15.64 -4.28 -40.57
N GLY A 66 16.77 -4.82 -41.05
CA GLY A 66 18.06 -4.14 -41.03
C GLY A 66 19.06 -4.71 -40.01
N TYR A 67 18.62 -5.59 -39.10
CA TYR A 67 19.53 -6.30 -38.18
C TYR A 67 20.39 -7.34 -38.90
N ASP A 68 19.93 -7.84 -40.04
CA ASP A 68 20.70 -8.62 -41.00
C ASP A 68 21.60 -7.72 -41.88
N ILE A 69 22.70 -7.22 -41.30
CA ILE A 69 23.62 -6.28 -41.97
C ILE A 69 24.43 -6.96 -43.08
N SER A 70 24.45 -6.39 -44.28
CA SER A 70 25.29 -6.82 -45.42
C SER A 70 26.51 -5.93 -45.67
N ASP A 71 26.55 -4.70 -45.14
CA ASP A 71 27.74 -3.84 -45.07
C ASP A 71 27.69 -2.88 -43.86
N TYR A 72 28.60 -3.05 -42.91
CA TYR A 72 28.69 -2.22 -41.70
C TYR A 72 29.07 -0.75 -41.92
N ARG A 73 29.57 -0.35 -43.09
CA ARG A 73 30.09 1.02 -43.33
C ARG A 73 29.27 1.82 -44.35
N GLY A 74 28.22 1.21 -44.90
CA GLY A 74 27.33 1.85 -45.84
C GLY A 74 26.10 2.47 -45.18
N ILE A 75 25.31 3.16 -45.99
CA ILE A 75 23.92 3.53 -45.71
C ILE A 75 23.04 2.75 -46.69
N HIS A 76 21.94 2.16 -46.21
CA HIS A 76 20.97 1.49 -47.08
C HIS A 76 20.47 2.47 -48.14
N SER A 77 20.36 2.04 -49.40
CA SER A 77 20.02 2.93 -50.53
C SER A 77 18.70 3.68 -50.33
N ASN A 78 17.74 3.07 -49.63
CA ASN A 78 16.44 3.68 -49.36
C ASN A 78 16.50 4.80 -48.31
N TYR A 79 17.56 4.91 -47.51
CA TYR A 79 17.66 5.90 -46.44
C TYR A 79 18.51 7.13 -46.82
N GLY A 80 19.11 7.10 -48.02
CA GLY A 80 19.99 8.15 -48.54
C GLY A 80 21.44 7.69 -48.61
N THR A 81 22.36 8.64 -48.42
CA THR A 81 23.81 8.44 -48.58
C THR A 81 24.56 8.73 -47.29
N LEU A 82 25.85 8.38 -47.26
CA LEU A 82 26.74 8.76 -46.15
C LEU A 82 26.86 10.29 -45.97
N ALA A 83 26.67 11.07 -47.04
CA ALA A 83 26.66 12.52 -46.97
C ALA A 83 25.39 13.04 -46.26
N ASP A 84 24.25 12.40 -46.50
CA ASP A 84 22.99 12.73 -45.83
C ASP A 84 23.08 12.40 -44.33
N PHE A 85 23.67 11.26 -43.98
CA PHE A 85 23.96 10.92 -42.57
C PHE A 85 24.87 11.95 -41.89
N ARG A 86 25.95 12.38 -42.56
CA ARG A 86 26.84 13.41 -42.00
C ARG A 86 26.12 14.74 -41.78
N THR A 87 25.24 15.11 -42.70
CA THR A 87 24.41 16.31 -42.58
C THR A 87 23.46 16.19 -41.40
N PHE A 88 22.75 15.07 -41.29
CA PHE A 88 21.89 14.75 -40.16
C PHE A 88 22.65 14.85 -38.82
N LEU A 89 23.82 14.20 -38.71
CA LEU A 89 24.62 14.18 -37.49
C LEU A 89 25.06 15.59 -37.08
N GLN A 90 25.52 16.39 -38.04
CA GLN A 90 25.88 17.80 -37.79
C GLN A 90 24.68 18.64 -37.34
N GLU A 91 23.52 18.47 -37.97
CA GLU A 91 22.30 19.21 -37.61
C GLU A 91 21.72 18.78 -36.27
N ALA A 92 21.87 17.51 -35.88
CA ALA A 92 21.53 16.98 -34.56
C ALA A 92 22.44 17.60 -33.49
N HIS A 93 23.76 17.57 -33.70
CA HIS A 93 24.73 18.17 -32.77
C HIS A 93 24.56 19.68 -32.61
N LYS A 94 24.22 20.42 -33.69
CA LYS A 94 23.89 21.85 -33.61
C LYS A 94 22.69 22.14 -32.69
N ARG A 95 21.83 21.15 -32.46
CA ARG A 95 20.66 21.22 -31.57
C ARG A 95 20.93 20.55 -30.22
N ASP A 96 22.19 20.25 -29.87
CA ASP A 96 22.58 19.50 -28.67
C ASP A 96 21.90 18.12 -28.57
N LEU A 97 21.61 17.49 -29.71
CA LEU A 97 21.10 16.13 -29.77
C LEU A 97 22.26 15.19 -30.06
N ARG A 98 22.53 14.27 -29.14
CA ARG A 98 23.49 13.19 -29.35
C ARG A 98 22.87 12.05 -30.16
N VAL A 99 23.70 11.27 -30.84
CA VAL A 99 23.25 10.16 -31.70
C VAL A 99 23.92 8.86 -31.28
N ILE A 100 23.09 7.88 -30.93
CA ILE A 100 23.43 6.48 -30.71
C ILE A 100 22.96 5.68 -31.94
N ILE A 101 23.79 4.78 -32.43
CA ILE A 101 23.43 3.87 -33.54
C ILE A 101 23.54 2.42 -33.10
N GLU A 102 23.01 1.50 -33.90
CA GLU A 102 23.22 0.07 -33.69
C GLU A 102 24.62 -0.39 -34.07
N LEU A 103 25.15 -1.35 -33.30
CA LEU A 103 26.28 -2.17 -33.68
C LEU A 103 25.90 -3.64 -33.46
N VAL A 104 25.40 -4.27 -34.52
CA VAL A 104 25.05 -5.71 -34.52
C VAL A 104 26.31 -6.53 -34.65
N ILE A 105 26.82 -7.03 -33.52
CA ILE A 105 28.13 -7.68 -33.47
C ILE A 105 28.06 -9.21 -33.44
N ASN A 106 26.91 -9.79 -33.07
CA ASN A 106 26.76 -11.23 -32.98
C ASN A 106 26.78 -11.92 -34.36
N HIS A 107 26.10 -11.33 -35.35
CA HIS A 107 25.84 -11.97 -36.63
C HIS A 107 25.88 -10.94 -37.78
N THR A 108 25.89 -11.45 -39.02
CA THR A 108 25.70 -10.64 -40.24
C THR A 108 24.57 -11.22 -41.08
N SER A 109 24.12 -10.54 -42.13
CA SER A 109 23.34 -11.18 -43.19
C SER A 109 24.13 -12.31 -43.87
N ASP A 110 23.44 -13.36 -44.30
CA ASP A 110 23.98 -14.37 -45.23
C ASP A 110 24.47 -13.75 -46.56
N GLN A 111 23.99 -12.56 -46.93
CA GLN A 111 24.45 -11.82 -48.11
C GLN A 111 25.72 -10.99 -47.84
N HIS A 112 26.19 -10.91 -46.60
CA HIS A 112 27.40 -10.16 -46.27
C HIS A 112 28.61 -10.75 -47.04
N PRO A 113 29.50 -9.92 -47.61
CA PRO A 113 30.67 -10.41 -48.36
C PRO A 113 31.56 -11.37 -47.58
N TRP A 114 31.56 -11.28 -46.25
CA TRP A 114 32.25 -12.23 -45.39
C TRP A 114 31.63 -13.63 -45.46
N PHE A 115 30.30 -13.78 -45.36
CA PHE A 115 29.64 -15.08 -45.43
C PHE A 115 29.73 -15.69 -46.82
N GLN A 116 29.51 -14.88 -47.86
CA GLN A 116 29.68 -15.31 -49.25
C GLN A 116 31.10 -15.80 -49.53
N ALA A 117 32.11 -15.17 -48.94
CA ALA A 117 33.49 -15.66 -49.01
C ALA A 117 33.74 -16.89 -48.14
N ALA A 118 33.10 -17.01 -46.97
CA ALA A 118 33.28 -18.12 -46.05
C ALA A 118 32.67 -19.44 -46.57
N ARG A 119 31.48 -19.38 -47.17
CA ARG A 119 30.78 -20.57 -47.67
C ARG A 119 31.48 -21.27 -48.84
N VAL A 120 32.24 -20.52 -49.66
CA VAL A 120 33.06 -21.08 -50.75
C VAL A 120 34.51 -21.39 -50.33
N ALA A 121 34.94 -20.96 -49.14
CA ALA A 121 36.31 -21.16 -48.69
C ALA A 121 36.51 -22.57 -48.12
N GLN A 122 37.73 -23.10 -48.26
CA GLN A 122 38.10 -24.41 -47.73
C GLN A 122 37.91 -24.47 -46.19
N PRO A 123 37.45 -25.62 -45.65
CA PRO A 123 37.37 -25.86 -44.21
C PRO A 123 38.68 -25.51 -43.49
N GLY A 124 38.57 -24.83 -42.34
CA GLY A 124 39.72 -24.39 -41.53
C GLY A 124 40.47 -23.15 -42.04
N SER A 125 40.13 -22.63 -43.23
CA SER A 125 40.75 -21.40 -43.74
C SER A 125 40.32 -20.16 -42.96
N ALA A 126 41.14 -19.10 -42.99
CA ALA A 126 40.84 -17.88 -42.25
C ALA A 126 39.58 -17.15 -42.72
N LYS A 127 39.12 -17.36 -43.98
CA LYS A 127 37.85 -16.82 -44.47
C LYS A 127 36.67 -17.69 -44.00
N ARG A 128 36.82 -19.02 -44.00
CA ARG A 128 35.81 -19.95 -43.48
C ARG A 128 35.50 -19.66 -42.01
N ASN A 129 36.55 -19.48 -41.20
CA ASN A 129 36.45 -19.29 -39.76
C ASN A 129 35.96 -17.88 -39.35
N TYR A 130 35.40 -17.08 -40.26
CA TYR A 130 34.64 -15.89 -39.87
C TYR A 130 33.29 -16.24 -39.24
N TYR A 131 32.78 -17.44 -39.53
CA TYR A 131 31.52 -17.97 -39.02
C TYR A 131 31.75 -19.31 -38.34
N VAL A 132 30.75 -19.76 -37.59
CA VAL A 132 30.78 -21.02 -36.84
C VAL A 132 30.20 -22.14 -37.71
N TRP A 133 31.00 -23.18 -37.97
CA TRP A 133 30.65 -24.30 -38.86
C TRP A 133 30.71 -25.65 -38.14
N SER A 134 29.88 -26.59 -38.57
CA SER A 134 29.87 -27.97 -38.07
C SER A 134 29.41 -28.95 -39.15
N ASP A 135 29.93 -30.18 -39.13
CA ASP A 135 29.46 -31.27 -39.99
C ASP A 135 28.13 -31.89 -39.48
N THR A 136 27.75 -31.59 -38.23
CA THR A 136 26.54 -32.11 -37.58
C THR A 136 25.85 -31.04 -36.75
N VAL A 137 24.57 -31.26 -36.43
CA VAL A 137 23.79 -30.39 -35.54
C VAL A 137 23.96 -30.70 -34.04
N LYS A 138 24.89 -31.59 -33.67
CA LYS A 138 25.06 -32.09 -32.28
C LYS A 138 25.89 -31.17 -31.37
N LYS A 139 26.56 -30.16 -31.93
CA LYS A 139 27.29 -29.19 -31.11
C LYS A 139 26.34 -28.24 -30.43
N TYR A 140 26.69 -27.82 -29.22
CA TYR A 140 25.92 -26.86 -28.42
C TYR A 140 24.50 -27.34 -28.07
N GLU A 141 24.34 -28.66 -27.90
CA GLU A 141 23.09 -29.27 -27.40
C GLU A 141 22.70 -28.65 -26.05
N GLY A 142 21.42 -28.32 -25.88
CA GLY A 142 20.88 -27.65 -24.70
C GLY A 142 20.71 -26.13 -24.83
N THR A 143 21.20 -25.53 -25.92
CA THR A 143 20.93 -24.11 -26.23
C THR A 143 19.48 -23.91 -26.66
N ARG A 144 18.82 -22.89 -26.11
CA ARG A 144 17.46 -22.52 -26.52
C ARG A 144 17.43 -21.91 -27.92
N ILE A 145 16.28 -21.99 -28.58
CA ILE A 145 15.98 -21.27 -29.83
C ILE A 145 15.23 -19.99 -29.44
N ILE A 146 15.67 -18.84 -29.94
CA ILE A 146 15.06 -17.54 -29.61
C ILE A 146 13.75 -17.33 -30.40
N PHE A 147 13.82 -17.45 -31.73
CA PHE A 147 12.65 -17.31 -32.62
C PHE A 147 11.93 -18.64 -32.85
N THR A 148 11.32 -19.15 -31.79
CA THR A 148 10.65 -20.47 -31.76
C THR A 148 9.53 -20.64 -32.79
N ASP A 149 8.89 -19.54 -33.20
CA ASP A 149 7.79 -19.57 -34.16
C ASP A 149 8.27 -19.80 -35.61
N THR A 150 9.56 -19.56 -35.88
CA THR A 150 10.13 -19.63 -37.24
C THR A 150 11.23 -20.67 -37.37
N GLU A 151 12.19 -20.69 -36.44
CA GLU A 151 13.38 -21.54 -36.53
C GLU A 151 13.19 -22.85 -35.76
N LYS A 152 13.62 -23.95 -36.38
CA LYS A 152 13.53 -25.31 -35.78
C LYS A 152 14.84 -25.77 -35.13
N SER A 153 15.92 -25.06 -35.42
CA SER A 153 17.27 -25.35 -34.93
C SER A 153 18.09 -24.08 -35.01
N ASN A 154 19.15 -23.99 -34.19
CA ASN A 154 20.19 -22.96 -34.30
C ASN A 154 21.27 -23.35 -35.33
N TRP A 155 21.09 -24.47 -36.05
CA TRP A 155 21.96 -24.92 -37.13
C TRP A 155 21.19 -24.99 -38.45
N ALA A 156 21.70 -24.32 -39.48
CA ALA A 156 21.16 -24.39 -40.84
C ALA A 156 22.18 -25.01 -41.81
N TRP A 157 21.70 -25.83 -42.74
CA TRP A 157 22.54 -26.44 -43.77
C TRP A 157 22.83 -25.45 -44.89
N ASP A 158 24.10 -25.27 -45.26
CA ASP A 158 24.49 -24.49 -46.43
C ASP A 158 24.92 -25.40 -47.59
N GLU A 159 24.18 -25.34 -48.69
CA GLU A 159 24.39 -26.20 -49.86
C GLU A 159 25.72 -25.96 -50.60
N VAL A 160 26.34 -24.79 -50.45
CA VAL A 160 27.61 -24.49 -51.11
C VAL A 160 28.77 -25.00 -50.27
N ALA A 161 28.68 -24.78 -48.97
CA ALA A 161 29.65 -25.15 -47.97
C ALA A 161 29.61 -26.64 -47.62
N GLN A 162 28.52 -27.34 -47.93
CA GLN A 162 28.23 -28.73 -47.56
C GLN A 162 28.46 -28.98 -46.06
N ALA A 163 28.02 -28.04 -45.23
CA ALA A 163 28.15 -28.06 -43.79
C ALA A 163 27.05 -27.22 -43.14
N TYR A 164 26.80 -27.45 -41.85
CA TYR A 164 25.94 -26.62 -41.05
C TYR A 164 26.67 -25.36 -40.57
N TYR A 165 25.98 -24.23 -40.50
CA TYR A 165 26.43 -23.02 -39.82
C TYR A 165 25.49 -22.63 -38.69
N TRP A 166 26.05 -21.99 -37.67
CA TRP A 166 25.32 -21.56 -36.49
C TRP A 166 24.60 -20.24 -36.72
N HIS A 167 23.41 -20.10 -36.14
CA HIS A 167 22.66 -18.86 -36.05
C HIS A 167 21.80 -18.86 -34.78
N ARG A 168 21.82 -17.77 -34.01
CA ARG A 168 20.95 -17.62 -32.82
C ARG A 168 19.58 -17.05 -33.15
N PHE A 169 19.52 -16.29 -34.24
CA PHE A 169 18.33 -15.64 -34.77
C PHE A 169 17.85 -16.40 -36.02
N PHE A 170 17.44 -15.71 -37.07
CA PHE A 170 17.04 -16.38 -38.30
C PHE A 170 18.22 -17.05 -39.01
N SER A 171 17.94 -18.09 -39.79
CA SER A 171 18.93 -18.78 -40.61
C SER A 171 19.70 -17.84 -41.56
N HIS A 172 19.10 -16.76 -42.02
CA HIS A 172 19.80 -15.75 -42.84
C HIS A 172 20.65 -14.75 -42.04
N GLN A 173 20.82 -14.97 -40.74
CA GLN A 173 21.69 -14.23 -39.82
C GLN A 173 22.79 -15.15 -39.26
N PRO A 174 23.74 -15.63 -40.09
CA PRO A 174 24.83 -16.47 -39.62
C PRO A 174 25.71 -15.76 -38.58
N ASP A 175 25.97 -16.46 -37.48
CA ASP A 175 26.73 -15.96 -36.33
C ASP A 175 28.24 -15.86 -36.63
N LEU A 176 28.82 -14.74 -36.19
CA LEU A 176 30.24 -14.47 -36.31
C LEU A 176 31.02 -15.28 -35.29
N ASN A 177 32.14 -15.86 -35.72
CA ASN A 177 32.98 -16.68 -34.85
C ASN A 177 33.98 -15.82 -34.06
N PHE A 178 33.67 -15.51 -32.81
CA PHE A 178 34.54 -14.69 -31.96
C PHE A 178 35.79 -15.40 -31.41
N ASP A 179 35.89 -16.74 -31.49
CA ASP A 179 37.16 -17.45 -31.24
C ASP A 179 38.23 -17.08 -32.28
N ASN A 180 37.81 -16.53 -33.44
CA ASN A 180 38.73 -15.98 -34.43
C ASN A 180 39.03 -14.51 -34.13
N PRO A 181 40.27 -14.15 -33.72
CA PRO A 181 40.63 -12.77 -33.37
C PRO A 181 40.53 -11.78 -34.55
N ARG A 182 40.40 -12.27 -35.79
CA ARG A 182 40.16 -11.42 -36.97
C ARG A 182 38.75 -10.86 -37.00
N VAL A 183 37.77 -11.55 -36.40
CA VAL A 183 36.37 -11.12 -36.29
C VAL A 183 36.29 -9.92 -35.35
N ALA A 184 36.82 -10.03 -34.12
CA ALA A 184 36.89 -8.92 -33.17
C ALA A 184 37.58 -7.68 -33.77
N LYS A 185 38.69 -7.87 -34.52
CA LYS A 185 39.35 -6.77 -35.26
C LYS A 185 38.51 -6.18 -36.39
N ALA A 186 37.65 -6.98 -37.03
CA ALA A 186 36.75 -6.50 -38.07
C ALA A 186 35.61 -5.65 -37.50
N VAL A 187 35.00 -6.12 -36.41
CA VAL A 187 34.00 -5.38 -35.61
C VAL A 187 34.60 -4.06 -35.12
N LEU A 188 35.80 -4.09 -34.53
CA LEU A 188 36.48 -2.88 -34.07
C LEU A 188 36.70 -1.84 -35.18
N ARG A 189 36.98 -2.28 -36.42
CA ARG A 189 37.09 -1.35 -37.56
C ARG A 189 35.75 -0.75 -37.99
N ALA A 190 34.65 -1.50 -37.87
CA ALA A 190 33.30 -0.97 -38.12
C ALA A 190 32.94 0.07 -37.05
N MET A 191 33.20 -0.25 -35.79
CA MET A 191 33.03 0.64 -34.65
C MET A 191 33.81 1.96 -34.81
N ARG A 192 35.11 1.89 -35.08
CA ARG A 192 35.95 3.08 -35.28
C ARG A 192 35.45 3.96 -36.42
N PHE A 193 35.02 3.38 -37.54
CA PHE A 193 34.51 4.14 -38.68
C PHE A 193 33.38 5.11 -38.30
N TRP A 194 32.42 4.67 -37.47
CA TRP A 194 31.30 5.52 -37.07
C TRP A 194 31.67 6.51 -35.95
N PHE A 195 32.52 6.12 -35.00
CA PHE A 195 33.02 7.07 -34.01
C PHE A 195 33.90 8.16 -34.63
N ASP A 196 34.73 7.83 -35.63
CA ASP A 196 35.52 8.79 -36.43
C ASP A 196 34.62 9.78 -37.18
N LEU A 197 33.40 9.38 -37.55
CA LEU A 197 32.39 10.27 -38.15
C LEU A 197 31.71 11.19 -37.14
N GLY A 198 31.82 10.91 -35.84
CA GLY A 198 31.30 11.73 -34.75
C GLY A 198 30.09 11.15 -34.01
N VAL A 199 29.71 9.89 -34.25
CA VAL A 199 28.65 9.22 -33.47
C VAL A 199 28.97 9.26 -31.97
N ASP A 200 27.97 9.42 -31.11
CA ASP A 200 28.15 9.63 -29.67
C ASP A 200 28.09 8.32 -28.86
N GLY A 201 27.47 7.28 -29.40
CA GLY A 201 27.42 5.97 -28.76
C GLY A 201 26.94 4.86 -29.67
N MET A 202 27.05 3.63 -29.21
CA MET A 202 26.53 2.47 -29.92
C MET A 202 25.72 1.58 -28.98
N ARG A 203 24.53 1.16 -29.41
CA ARG A 203 23.86 0.00 -28.81
C ARG A 203 24.55 -1.25 -29.35
N LEU A 204 25.05 -2.07 -28.46
CA LEU A 204 25.60 -3.37 -28.80
C LEU A 204 24.43 -4.36 -28.75
N ASP A 205 24.05 -4.86 -29.92
CA ASP A 205 22.92 -5.76 -30.11
C ASP A 205 23.37 -7.22 -29.92
N ALA A 206 22.51 -8.04 -29.30
CA ALA A 206 22.67 -9.47 -29.15
C ALA A 206 23.96 -9.90 -28.43
N ILE A 207 24.48 -9.07 -27.52
CA ILE A 207 25.78 -9.33 -26.89
C ILE A 207 25.86 -10.54 -25.97
N PRO A 208 24.78 -11.11 -25.41
CA PRO A 208 24.92 -12.33 -24.63
C PRO A 208 25.39 -13.56 -25.41
N TYR A 209 25.34 -13.50 -26.74
CA TYR A 209 25.42 -14.69 -27.58
C TYR A 209 26.74 -14.83 -28.36
N LEU A 210 27.72 -13.94 -28.14
CA LEU A 210 28.92 -13.84 -28.98
C LEU A 210 29.81 -15.09 -29.02
N CYS A 211 29.82 -15.88 -27.95
CA CYS A 211 30.69 -17.05 -27.82
C CYS A 211 29.87 -18.29 -27.45
N GLU A 212 30.26 -19.44 -28.00
CA GLU A 212 29.62 -20.72 -27.74
C GLU A 212 30.62 -21.78 -27.24
N ARG A 213 30.20 -22.59 -26.27
CA ARG A 213 30.92 -23.70 -25.64
C ARG A 213 30.01 -24.90 -25.42
N ASP A 214 30.49 -26.09 -25.79
CA ASP A 214 29.79 -27.34 -25.51
C ASP A 214 29.55 -27.53 -24.01
N GLY A 215 28.34 -27.99 -23.64
CA GLY A 215 27.94 -28.20 -22.24
C GLY A 215 27.47 -26.95 -21.50
N THR A 216 27.33 -25.81 -22.19
CA THR A 216 26.76 -24.57 -21.64
C THR A 216 25.44 -24.21 -22.34
N ASN A 217 24.73 -23.21 -21.83
CA ASN A 217 23.57 -22.62 -22.50
C ASN A 217 23.96 -21.61 -23.61
N ASN A 218 25.25 -21.31 -23.79
CA ASN A 218 25.78 -20.37 -24.79
C ASN A 218 25.26 -18.95 -24.63
N GLU A 219 25.05 -18.50 -23.39
CA GLU A 219 24.67 -17.13 -23.04
C GLU A 219 25.58 -16.65 -21.90
N ASN A 220 25.94 -15.36 -21.90
CA ASN A 220 26.71 -14.71 -20.82
C ASN A 220 28.07 -15.38 -20.51
N LEU A 221 28.71 -16.00 -21.51
CA LEU A 221 29.99 -16.69 -21.26
C LEU A 221 31.11 -15.71 -20.88
N PRO A 222 32.06 -16.10 -20.02
CA PRO A 222 33.18 -15.23 -19.64
C PRO A 222 33.99 -14.69 -20.82
N GLU A 223 34.12 -15.47 -21.91
CA GLU A 223 34.79 -15.04 -23.13
C GLU A 223 34.02 -13.94 -23.88
N THR A 224 32.68 -13.96 -23.83
CA THR A 224 31.83 -12.88 -24.33
C THR A 224 32.15 -11.58 -23.60
N HIS A 225 32.19 -11.60 -22.26
CA HIS A 225 32.58 -10.45 -21.44
C HIS A 225 34.00 -9.96 -21.75
N ALA A 226 34.96 -10.87 -21.93
CA ALA A 226 36.33 -10.52 -22.30
C ALA A 226 36.42 -9.75 -23.64
N ILE A 227 35.58 -10.10 -24.62
CA ILE A 227 35.50 -9.37 -25.90
C ILE A 227 34.91 -7.98 -25.70
N ILE A 228 33.88 -7.84 -24.87
CA ILE A 228 33.25 -6.54 -24.59
C ILE A 228 34.24 -5.64 -23.85
N LYS A 229 34.98 -6.15 -22.85
CA LYS A 229 36.09 -5.43 -22.19
C LYS A 229 37.14 -4.96 -23.18
N TYR A 230 37.50 -5.82 -24.14
CA TYR A 230 38.45 -5.44 -25.19
C TYR A 230 37.91 -4.29 -26.07
N LEU A 231 36.63 -4.33 -26.48
CA LEU A 231 36.02 -3.24 -27.21
C LEU A 231 35.94 -1.95 -26.39
N ARG A 232 35.64 -2.04 -25.09
CA ARG A 232 35.57 -0.90 -24.18
C ARG A 232 36.94 -0.27 -23.95
N ALA A 233 37.98 -1.06 -23.74
CA ALA A 233 39.34 -0.56 -23.59
C ALA A 233 39.79 0.23 -24.84
N GLU A 234 39.45 -0.28 -26.03
CA GLU A 234 39.71 0.39 -27.30
C GLU A 234 38.90 1.68 -27.48
N LEU A 235 37.65 1.71 -26.99
CA LEU A 235 36.82 2.91 -26.97
C LEU A 235 37.46 3.99 -26.08
N ASP A 236 37.73 3.66 -24.81
CA ASP A 236 38.23 4.58 -23.79
C ASP A 236 39.62 5.13 -24.15
N GLN A 237 40.46 4.32 -24.84
CA GLN A 237 41.77 4.74 -25.31
C GLN A 237 41.71 5.80 -26.42
N HIS A 238 40.70 5.75 -27.29
CA HIS A 238 40.69 6.51 -28.55
C HIS A 238 39.61 7.59 -28.62
N TYR A 239 38.52 7.47 -27.86
CA TYR A 239 37.38 8.36 -27.95
C TYR A 239 36.89 8.78 -26.57
N ALA A 240 36.92 10.08 -26.29
CA ALA A 240 36.35 10.63 -25.07
C ALA A 240 34.82 10.77 -25.18
N ASN A 241 34.12 10.62 -24.05
CA ASN A 241 32.69 10.90 -23.91
C ASN A 241 31.78 10.09 -24.85
N ARG A 242 32.22 8.88 -25.25
CA ARG A 242 31.44 7.93 -26.05
C ARG A 242 30.95 6.78 -25.20
N ILE A 243 29.82 6.18 -25.57
CA ILE A 243 29.19 5.13 -24.76
C ILE A 243 28.90 3.85 -25.53
N PHE A 244 28.83 2.76 -24.76
CA PHE A 244 28.16 1.53 -25.17
C PHE A 244 26.89 1.33 -24.34
N LEU A 245 25.81 0.96 -25.03
CA LEU A 245 24.54 0.54 -24.46
C LEU A 245 24.34 -0.95 -24.75
N ALA A 246 24.41 -1.79 -23.73
CA ALA A 246 24.20 -3.23 -23.84
C ALA A 246 22.74 -3.58 -24.00
N GLU A 247 22.41 -4.33 -25.05
CA GLU A 247 21.21 -5.15 -25.08
C GLU A 247 21.49 -6.56 -24.55
N ALA A 248 21.16 -6.76 -23.28
CA ALA A 248 21.19 -8.06 -22.62
C ALA A 248 19.83 -8.29 -21.96
N ASN A 249 18.94 -9.01 -22.64
CA ASN A 249 17.65 -9.43 -22.08
C ASN A 249 17.84 -10.67 -21.21
N GLN A 250 18.35 -10.48 -19.98
CA GLN A 250 18.69 -11.53 -19.01
C GLN A 250 18.13 -11.17 -17.62
N TRP A 251 18.29 -12.06 -16.63
CA TRP A 251 17.95 -11.77 -15.24
C TRP A 251 18.85 -10.66 -14.64
N PRO A 252 18.40 -9.91 -13.62
CA PRO A 252 19.12 -8.74 -13.11
C PRO A 252 20.60 -8.98 -12.78
N GLU A 253 20.91 -10.12 -12.17
CA GLU A 253 22.25 -10.55 -11.80
C GLU A 253 23.17 -10.76 -13.01
N ASP A 254 22.64 -11.33 -14.09
CA ASP A 254 23.39 -11.58 -15.32
C ASP A 254 23.59 -10.27 -16.10
N VAL A 255 22.57 -9.40 -16.13
CA VAL A 255 22.69 -8.10 -16.81
C VAL A 255 23.72 -7.21 -16.10
N ARG A 256 23.86 -7.33 -14.78
CA ARG A 256 24.87 -6.59 -14.02
C ARG A 256 26.29 -6.89 -14.51
N GLU A 257 26.59 -8.10 -14.96
CA GLU A 257 27.94 -8.48 -15.41
C GLU A 257 28.39 -7.68 -16.64
N TYR A 258 27.46 -7.24 -17.50
CA TYR A 258 27.76 -6.42 -18.68
C TYR A 258 28.24 -5.00 -18.37
N PHE A 259 28.22 -4.58 -17.11
CA PHE A 259 28.90 -3.37 -16.66
C PHE A 259 30.36 -3.62 -16.27
N GLY A 260 30.76 -4.88 -16.05
CA GLY A 260 32.05 -5.27 -15.50
C GLY A 260 32.33 -4.58 -14.17
N ASP A 261 33.57 -4.13 -13.99
CA ASP A 261 33.99 -3.26 -12.88
C ASP A 261 33.93 -1.78 -13.29
N GLY A 262 33.05 -1.44 -14.25
CA GLY A 262 33.00 -0.15 -14.94
C GLY A 262 33.78 -0.13 -16.26
N ASP A 263 34.27 -1.30 -16.71
CA ASP A 263 35.18 -1.53 -17.83
C ASP A 263 34.55 -2.33 -18.99
N GLU A 264 33.22 -2.51 -19.00
CA GLU A 264 32.46 -3.09 -20.12
C GLU A 264 31.51 -2.04 -20.74
N CYS A 265 30.19 -2.21 -20.61
CA CYS A 265 29.23 -1.25 -21.13
C CYS A 265 28.98 -0.09 -20.16
N HIS A 266 28.75 1.10 -20.70
CA HIS A 266 28.39 2.27 -19.90
C HIS A 266 26.93 2.20 -19.46
N MET A 267 26.09 1.65 -20.33
CA MET A 267 24.67 1.48 -20.09
C MET A 267 24.23 0.06 -20.41
N ALA A 268 23.16 -0.41 -19.76
CA ALA A 268 22.45 -1.62 -20.14
C ALA A 268 20.95 -1.40 -20.00
N PHE A 269 20.14 -2.06 -20.82
CA PHE A 269 18.68 -2.01 -20.68
C PHE A 269 18.24 -2.71 -19.39
N HIS A 270 17.33 -2.08 -18.66
CA HIS A 270 16.73 -2.68 -17.48
C HIS A 270 15.52 -3.56 -17.86
N PHE A 271 15.75 -4.61 -18.66
CA PHE A 271 14.71 -5.55 -19.11
C PHE A 271 13.87 -6.13 -17.97
N PRO A 272 14.44 -6.55 -16.81
CA PRO A 272 13.63 -7.16 -15.76
C PRO A 272 12.57 -6.23 -15.16
N LEU A 273 12.84 -4.92 -15.08
CA LEU A 273 11.94 -3.93 -14.53
C LEU A 273 10.72 -3.68 -15.43
N MET A 274 10.92 -3.67 -16.75
CA MET A 274 9.89 -3.27 -17.72
C MET A 274 8.59 -4.09 -17.56
N PRO A 275 8.58 -5.44 -17.59
CA PRO A 275 7.35 -6.22 -17.42
C PRO A 275 6.69 -6.02 -16.05
N ARG A 276 7.49 -5.83 -14.99
CA ARG A 276 6.98 -5.64 -13.62
C ARG A 276 6.29 -4.31 -13.43
N ILE A 277 6.65 -3.27 -14.19
CA ILE A 277 5.88 -2.02 -14.23
C ILE A 277 4.46 -2.29 -14.74
N PHE A 278 4.31 -3.03 -15.85
CA PHE A 278 2.98 -3.39 -16.37
C PHE A 278 2.21 -4.27 -15.38
N MET A 279 2.85 -5.30 -14.82
CA MET A 279 2.22 -6.17 -13.83
C MET A 279 1.74 -5.40 -12.59
N ALA A 280 2.53 -4.43 -12.09
CA ALA A 280 2.17 -3.66 -10.91
C ALA A 280 0.92 -2.81 -11.13
N VAL A 281 0.76 -2.23 -12.33
CA VAL A 281 -0.45 -1.50 -12.71
C VAL A 281 -1.64 -2.46 -12.88
N ALA A 282 -1.44 -3.63 -13.50
CA ALA A 282 -2.49 -4.63 -13.67
C ALA A 282 -2.99 -5.24 -12.34
N GLN A 283 -2.07 -5.51 -11.41
CA GLN A 283 -2.37 -6.10 -10.10
C GLN A 283 -2.82 -5.06 -9.07
N GLU A 284 -2.71 -3.76 -9.39
CA GLU A 284 -2.84 -2.66 -8.44
C GLU A 284 -1.96 -2.85 -7.19
N ASP A 285 -0.77 -3.42 -7.36
CA ASP A 285 0.16 -3.71 -6.27
C ASP A 285 1.56 -3.27 -6.65
N ARG A 286 2.21 -2.50 -5.78
CA ARG A 286 3.60 -2.03 -5.95
C ARG A 286 4.65 -3.13 -5.86
N HIS A 287 4.29 -4.29 -5.31
CA HIS A 287 5.23 -5.36 -4.97
C HIS A 287 6.13 -5.80 -6.14
N PRO A 288 5.63 -6.03 -7.37
CA PRO A 288 6.49 -6.46 -8.49
C PRO A 288 7.63 -5.49 -8.79
N ILE A 289 7.39 -4.18 -8.67
CA ILE A 289 8.41 -3.13 -8.89
C ILE A 289 9.43 -3.12 -7.75
N ILE A 290 8.96 -3.16 -6.49
CA ILE A 290 9.85 -3.10 -5.32
C ILE A 290 10.72 -4.37 -5.26
N GLU A 291 10.14 -5.53 -5.53
CA GLU A 291 10.84 -6.81 -5.50
C GLU A 291 11.95 -6.86 -6.54
N ILE A 292 11.65 -6.53 -7.81
CA ILE A 292 12.67 -6.62 -8.87
C ILE A 292 13.79 -5.60 -8.68
N LEU A 293 13.48 -4.39 -8.21
CA LEU A 293 14.50 -3.37 -7.90
C LEU A 293 15.30 -3.73 -6.65
N GLY A 294 14.72 -4.44 -5.68
CA GLY A 294 15.44 -4.97 -4.53
C GLY A 294 16.38 -6.13 -4.88
N GLN A 295 16.07 -6.89 -5.94
CA GLN A 295 16.93 -7.96 -6.47
C GLN A 295 18.01 -7.45 -7.44
N THR A 296 17.84 -6.24 -7.99
CA THR A 296 18.77 -5.67 -8.96
C THR A 296 20.08 -5.23 -8.26
N PRO A 297 21.24 -5.81 -8.60
CA PRO A 297 22.50 -5.46 -7.93
C PRO A 297 22.95 -4.02 -8.18
N GLU A 298 23.76 -3.48 -7.27
CA GLU A 298 24.41 -2.18 -7.47
C GLU A 298 25.37 -2.21 -8.66
N ILE A 299 25.35 -1.16 -9.48
CA ILE A 299 26.19 -0.99 -10.67
C ILE A 299 27.39 -0.06 -10.38
N PRO A 300 28.48 -0.12 -11.17
CA PRO A 300 29.62 0.78 -11.00
C PRO A 300 29.22 2.26 -11.13
N GLU A 301 29.93 3.15 -10.43
CA GLU A 301 29.57 4.58 -10.37
C GLU A 301 29.58 5.28 -11.75
N ASN A 302 30.39 4.80 -12.70
CA ASN A 302 30.40 5.29 -14.08
C ASN A 302 29.36 4.63 -14.98
N CYS A 303 28.54 3.69 -14.49
CA CYS A 303 27.54 2.99 -15.29
C CYS A 303 26.12 3.51 -15.03
N GLN A 304 25.17 3.12 -15.89
CA GLN A 304 23.79 3.58 -15.82
C GLN A 304 22.78 2.61 -16.44
N TRP A 305 21.64 2.40 -15.77
CA TRP A 305 20.51 1.69 -16.37
C TRP A 305 19.81 2.52 -17.45
N ALA A 306 19.41 1.88 -18.55
CA ALA A 306 18.50 2.43 -19.54
C ALA A 306 17.09 1.85 -19.30
N VAL A 307 16.15 2.71 -18.90
CA VAL A 307 14.77 2.30 -18.54
C VAL A 307 13.86 2.59 -19.72
N PHE A 308 12.92 1.72 -20.03
CA PHE A 308 12.00 1.86 -21.15
C PHE A 308 10.67 1.16 -20.85
N LEU A 309 9.61 1.57 -21.54
CA LEU A 309 8.29 0.93 -21.44
C LEU A 309 8.05 -0.01 -22.61
N ARG A 310 8.31 0.48 -23.83
CA ARG A 310 8.20 -0.25 -25.09
C ARG A 310 9.36 0.11 -26.00
N ASN A 311 9.55 -0.70 -27.03
CA ASN A 311 10.56 -0.54 -28.06
C ASN A 311 9.99 -1.03 -29.40
N HIS A 312 10.85 -1.14 -30.40
CA HIS A 312 10.52 -1.67 -31.72
C HIS A 312 10.24 -3.17 -31.80
N ASP A 313 10.44 -3.93 -30.71
CA ASP A 313 10.14 -5.36 -30.63
C ASP A 313 8.84 -5.59 -29.86
N GLU A 314 8.48 -6.85 -29.66
CA GLU A 314 7.45 -7.23 -28.71
C GLU A 314 7.84 -6.87 -27.27
N LEU A 315 6.83 -6.79 -26.40
CA LEU A 315 7.05 -6.80 -24.96
C LEU A 315 7.52 -8.20 -24.60
N THR A 316 8.85 -8.37 -24.50
CA THR A 316 9.47 -9.67 -24.18
C THR A 316 9.08 -10.13 -22.78
N LEU A 317 8.72 -11.42 -22.69
CA LEU A 317 8.38 -12.17 -21.49
C LEU A 317 9.30 -13.40 -21.36
N GLU A 318 10.52 -13.31 -21.88
CA GLU A 318 11.53 -14.37 -21.74
C GLU A 318 12.02 -14.45 -20.27
N MET A 319 12.40 -13.31 -19.70
CA MET A 319 12.99 -13.20 -18.36
C MET A 319 11.93 -12.88 -17.28
N VAL A 320 10.84 -13.65 -17.33
CA VAL A 320 9.81 -13.72 -16.29
C VAL A 320 9.52 -15.18 -15.96
N THR A 321 8.96 -15.46 -14.80
CA THR A 321 8.49 -16.81 -14.47
C THR A 321 7.30 -17.22 -15.33
N ASP A 322 7.04 -18.52 -15.47
CA ASP A 322 5.92 -19.03 -16.27
C ASP A 322 4.57 -18.48 -15.82
N ARG A 323 4.36 -18.34 -14.50
CA ARG A 323 3.13 -17.78 -13.93
C ARG A 323 2.94 -16.30 -14.26
N GLU A 324 4.02 -15.53 -14.23
CA GLU A 324 3.99 -14.11 -14.61
C GLU A 324 3.73 -13.95 -16.10
N ARG A 325 4.33 -14.80 -16.94
CA ARG A 325 4.10 -14.83 -18.38
C ARG A 325 2.64 -15.09 -18.72
N ASP A 326 2.05 -16.12 -18.11
CA ASP A 326 0.64 -16.45 -18.30
C ASP A 326 -0.28 -15.31 -17.85
N TYR A 327 0.02 -14.68 -16.72
CA TYR A 327 -0.71 -13.51 -16.23
C TYR A 327 -0.65 -12.33 -17.22
N MET A 328 0.54 -12.03 -17.75
CA MET A 328 0.74 -10.98 -18.74
C MET A 328 -0.01 -11.25 -20.04
N TYR A 329 -0.05 -12.50 -20.49
CA TYR A 329 -0.85 -12.88 -21.66
C TYR A 329 -2.34 -12.72 -21.43
N LEU A 330 -2.85 -13.15 -20.27
CA LEU A 330 -4.28 -13.02 -19.93
C LEU A 330 -4.72 -11.55 -19.84
N THR A 331 -3.84 -10.68 -19.34
CA THR A 331 -4.17 -9.27 -19.11
C THR A 331 -3.99 -8.41 -20.36
N TYR A 332 -2.88 -8.58 -21.09
CA TYR A 332 -2.47 -7.64 -22.15
C TYR A 332 -2.56 -8.21 -23.58
N ALA A 333 -2.73 -9.52 -23.73
CA ALA A 333 -2.80 -10.22 -25.01
C ALA A 333 -4.00 -11.18 -25.08
N SER A 334 -5.20 -10.61 -24.89
CA SER A 334 -6.47 -11.33 -25.02
C SER A 334 -6.69 -11.89 -26.43
N ASP A 335 -6.27 -11.14 -27.47
CA ASP A 335 -6.15 -11.66 -28.83
C ASP A 335 -4.87 -12.52 -28.96
N PRO A 336 -4.96 -13.81 -29.28
CA PRO A 336 -3.79 -14.68 -29.50
C PRO A 336 -2.85 -14.17 -30.59
N LEU A 337 -3.35 -13.44 -31.60
CA LEU A 337 -2.53 -12.83 -32.64
C LEU A 337 -1.64 -11.71 -32.09
N ALA A 338 -1.92 -11.14 -30.92
CA ALA A 338 -1.04 -10.18 -30.29
C ALA A 338 0.20 -10.83 -29.63
N ARG A 339 0.24 -12.16 -29.54
CA ARG A 339 1.39 -12.92 -29.02
C ARG A 339 2.35 -13.25 -30.16
N LEU A 340 3.65 -13.20 -29.88
CA LEU A 340 4.71 -13.54 -30.82
C LEU A 340 5.92 -14.02 -30.03
N ASN A 341 6.51 -15.15 -30.42
CA ASN A 341 7.56 -15.83 -29.66
C ASN A 341 7.14 -15.95 -28.17
N LEU A 342 7.97 -15.47 -27.25
CA LEU A 342 7.66 -15.34 -25.83
C LEU A 342 7.37 -13.88 -25.45
N GLY A 343 6.47 -13.20 -26.15
CA GLY A 343 6.12 -11.81 -25.84
C GLY A 343 4.83 -11.29 -26.48
N ILE A 344 4.58 -9.98 -26.32
CA ILE A 344 3.35 -9.28 -26.75
C ILE A 344 3.67 -8.15 -27.73
N ARG A 345 3.31 -8.30 -29.01
CA ARG A 345 3.62 -7.36 -30.10
C ARG A 345 2.63 -6.19 -30.20
N ARG A 346 2.49 -5.42 -29.11
CA ARG A 346 1.62 -4.25 -29.01
C ARG A 346 2.36 -2.98 -28.60
N ARG A 347 1.82 -1.82 -28.97
CA ARG A 347 2.28 -0.49 -28.53
C ARG A 347 1.75 -0.14 -27.14
N LEU A 348 2.33 0.91 -26.54
CA LEU A 348 1.98 1.36 -25.19
C LEU A 348 0.50 1.74 -25.04
N ALA A 349 -0.02 2.60 -25.92
CA ALA A 349 -1.40 3.07 -25.80
C ALA A 349 -2.43 1.94 -25.95
N PRO A 350 -2.29 1.01 -26.92
CA PRO A 350 -3.14 -0.18 -27.00
C PRO A 350 -3.01 -1.14 -25.81
N LEU A 351 -1.81 -1.32 -25.24
CA LEU A 351 -1.63 -2.09 -23.99
C LEU A 351 -2.40 -1.48 -22.82
N MET A 352 -2.52 -0.15 -22.79
CA MET A 352 -3.27 0.60 -21.79
C MET A 352 -4.74 0.81 -22.14
N GLU A 353 -5.24 0.15 -23.19
CA GLU A 353 -6.63 0.28 -23.67
C GLU A 353 -7.03 1.72 -24.00
N GLY A 354 -6.07 2.55 -24.42
CA GLY A 354 -6.26 3.98 -24.69
C GLY A 354 -6.42 4.84 -23.44
N SER A 355 -6.23 4.29 -22.23
CA SER A 355 -6.35 5.03 -20.97
C SER A 355 -5.18 6.02 -20.81
N ARG A 356 -5.49 7.31 -20.97
CA ARG A 356 -4.53 8.39 -20.78
C ARG A 356 -3.90 8.39 -19.39
N HIS A 357 -4.68 8.20 -18.32
CA HIS A 357 -4.15 8.24 -16.97
C HIS A 357 -3.13 7.12 -16.71
N LYS A 358 -3.36 5.91 -17.24
CA LYS A 358 -2.38 4.82 -17.17
C LYS A 358 -1.09 5.16 -17.95
N ILE A 359 -1.22 5.76 -19.13
CA ILE A 359 -0.07 6.20 -19.94
C ILE A 359 0.75 7.27 -19.17
N GLU A 360 0.08 8.26 -18.59
CA GLU A 360 0.73 9.30 -17.79
C GLU A 360 1.43 8.73 -16.55
N LEU A 361 0.79 7.79 -15.84
CA LEU A 361 1.39 7.04 -14.74
C LEU A 361 2.66 6.31 -15.17
N LEU A 362 2.60 5.52 -16.24
CA LEU A 362 3.74 4.76 -16.74
C LEU A 362 4.90 5.66 -17.15
N TYR A 363 4.61 6.78 -17.82
CA TYR A 363 5.63 7.77 -18.15
C TYR A 363 6.20 8.46 -16.92
N SER A 364 5.40 8.70 -15.88
CA SER A 364 5.94 9.20 -14.61
C SER A 364 6.96 8.20 -14.04
N LEU A 365 6.61 6.91 -13.97
CA LEU A 365 7.52 5.88 -13.46
C LEU A 365 8.78 5.77 -14.32
N LEU A 366 8.65 5.78 -15.65
CA LEU A 366 9.77 5.80 -16.59
C LEU A 366 10.74 6.97 -16.32
N MET A 367 10.19 8.15 -16.05
CA MET A 367 10.96 9.38 -15.87
C MET A 367 11.59 9.51 -14.47
N SER A 368 11.00 8.87 -13.44
CA SER A 368 11.42 9.02 -12.04
C SER A 368 12.10 7.80 -11.41
N LEU A 369 12.09 6.62 -12.04
CA LEU A 369 12.89 5.47 -11.61
C LEU A 369 14.39 5.65 -11.95
N PRO A 370 15.31 4.92 -11.29
CA PRO A 370 16.74 5.11 -11.48
C PRO A 370 17.18 4.69 -12.89
N GLY A 371 17.72 5.64 -13.65
CA GLY A 371 18.27 5.40 -14.99
C GLY A 371 17.94 6.51 -15.98
N SER A 372 18.34 6.27 -17.23
CA SER A 372 18.06 7.15 -18.36
C SER A 372 16.88 6.60 -19.17
N PRO A 373 15.78 7.36 -19.29
CA PRO A 373 14.57 6.89 -19.95
C PRO A 373 14.74 6.85 -21.48
N ILE A 374 14.14 5.84 -22.10
CA ILE A 374 13.98 5.69 -23.53
C ILE A 374 12.50 5.80 -23.90
N ILE A 375 12.19 6.70 -24.83
CA ILE A 375 10.87 6.88 -25.43
C ILE A 375 10.89 6.27 -26.82
N TYR A 376 9.91 5.43 -27.14
CA TYR A 376 9.74 4.89 -28.48
C TYR A 376 8.90 5.83 -29.35
N TYR A 377 9.33 6.06 -30.59
CA TYR A 377 8.73 7.09 -31.45
C TYR A 377 7.23 6.92 -31.61
N GLY A 378 6.45 7.97 -31.42
CA GLY A 378 5.00 7.96 -31.54
C GLY A 378 4.24 7.62 -30.26
N ASP A 379 4.90 7.07 -29.24
CA ASP A 379 4.23 6.82 -27.95
C ASP A 379 3.93 8.15 -27.21
N GLU A 380 4.67 9.22 -27.49
CA GLU A 380 4.42 10.57 -26.95
C GLU A 380 3.11 11.20 -27.46
N ILE A 381 2.59 10.71 -28.59
CA ILE A 381 1.27 11.07 -29.10
C ILE A 381 0.23 9.96 -28.86
N GLY A 382 0.64 8.80 -28.34
CA GLY A 382 -0.25 7.66 -28.10
C GLY A 382 -0.60 6.89 -29.38
N MET A 383 0.37 6.70 -30.28
CA MET A 383 0.17 5.86 -31.48
C MET A 383 -0.28 4.44 -31.12
N GLY A 384 -1.15 3.90 -31.98
CA GLY A 384 -1.60 2.51 -31.92
C GLY A 384 -0.68 1.54 -32.65
N ASP A 385 -1.12 0.29 -32.73
CA ASP A 385 -0.45 -0.79 -33.45
C ASP A 385 -1.36 -1.43 -34.50
N ASN A 386 -0.75 -2.22 -35.39
CA ASN A 386 -1.47 -3.08 -36.32
C ASN A 386 -0.91 -4.51 -36.27
N ILE A 387 -1.48 -5.33 -35.39
CA ILE A 387 -1.05 -6.72 -35.13
C ILE A 387 -1.16 -7.66 -36.36
N TYR A 388 -1.78 -7.22 -37.45
CA TYR A 388 -1.96 -8.01 -38.68
C TYR A 388 -0.81 -7.86 -39.70
N LEU A 389 0.16 -6.96 -39.47
CA LEU A 389 1.27 -6.70 -40.42
C LEU A 389 2.40 -7.75 -40.41
N GLY A 390 2.26 -8.82 -39.63
CA GLY A 390 3.25 -9.90 -39.53
C GLY A 390 4.49 -9.51 -38.71
N ASP A 391 5.11 -10.51 -38.08
CA ASP A 391 6.25 -10.32 -37.15
C ASP A 391 5.99 -9.15 -36.17
N ARG A 392 6.95 -8.23 -35.99
CA ARG A 392 6.92 -7.04 -35.13
C ARG A 392 6.54 -5.76 -35.89
N ASN A 393 6.22 -5.85 -37.18
CA ASN A 393 5.92 -4.68 -38.03
C ASN A 393 4.73 -3.85 -37.53
N GLY A 394 3.83 -4.48 -36.77
CA GLY A 394 2.66 -3.81 -36.20
C GLY A 394 2.96 -2.62 -35.30
N VAL A 395 4.14 -2.56 -34.68
CA VAL A 395 4.57 -1.42 -33.85
C VAL A 395 5.52 -0.46 -34.59
N ARG A 396 5.86 -0.75 -35.86
CA ARG A 396 6.86 -0.04 -36.68
C ARG A 396 6.24 0.76 -37.83
N THR A 397 4.96 1.10 -37.72
CA THR A 397 4.21 1.87 -38.73
C THR A 397 4.69 3.32 -38.84
N PRO A 398 4.42 4.02 -39.96
CA PRO A 398 4.86 5.40 -40.15
C PRO A 398 4.41 6.35 -39.03
N MET A 399 5.28 7.29 -38.65
CA MET A 399 4.97 8.35 -37.68
C MET A 399 3.79 9.22 -38.15
N GLN A 400 2.89 9.58 -37.23
CA GLN A 400 1.66 10.30 -37.55
C GLN A 400 1.81 11.82 -37.35
N TRP A 401 2.24 12.54 -38.39
CA TRP A 401 2.51 13.98 -38.32
C TRP A 401 1.27 14.86 -38.41
N SER A 402 0.32 14.52 -39.28
CA SER A 402 -0.86 15.34 -39.59
C SER A 402 -2.04 14.47 -40.02
N PRO A 403 -3.29 14.99 -40.05
CA PRO A 403 -4.43 14.26 -40.60
C PRO A 403 -4.41 14.14 -42.14
N ASP A 404 -3.41 14.73 -42.81
CA ASP A 404 -3.26 14.63 -44.26
C ASP A 404 -2.93 13.20 -44.73
N ARG A 405 -2.94 13.02 -46.06
CA ARG A 405 -2.55 11.79 -46.75
C ARG A 405 -1.30 11.15 -46.13
N ASN A 406 -1.36 9.83 -45.91
CA ASN A 406 -0.31 9.02 -45.30
C ASN A 406 0.15 9.58 -43.95
N ALA A 407 -0.75 10.17 -43.16
CA ALA A 407 -0.45 10.81 -41.89
C ALA A 407 0.57 11.97 -41.98
N GLY A 408 0.78 12.57 -43.15
CA GLY A 408 1.84 13.56 -43.38
C GLY A 408 3.27 13.00 -43.37
N PHE A 409 3.44 11.67 -43.31
CA PHE A 409 4.74 10.99 -43.38
C PHE A 409 5.35 11.04 -44.78
N SER A 410 4.54 10.85 -45.82
CA SER A 410 4.98 10.79 -47.22
C SER A 410 3.91 11.32 -48.18
N ARG A 411 4.33 11.84 -49.34
CA ARG A 411 3.43 12.22 -50.44
C ARG A 411 3.22 11.11 -51.49
N ALA A 412 3.86 9.94 -51.30
CA ALA A 412 3.77 8.80 -52.20
C ALA A 412 2.34 8.25 -52.33
N ASP A 413 2.11 7.41 -53.35
CA ASP A 413 0.94 6.52 -53.39
C ASP A 413 0.87 5.71 -52.09
N PRO A 414 -0.26 5.66 -51.35
CA PRO A 414 -0.38 4.86 -50.14
C PRO A 414 0.05 3.40 -50.31
N GLN A 415 -0.13 2.82 -51.51
CA GLN A 415 0.29 1.44 -51.81
C GLN A 415 1.81 1.27 -51.93
N ARG A 416 2.56 2.36 -52.07
CA ARG A 416 4.03 2.37 -52.15
C ARG A 416 4.70 2.58 -50.79
N LEU A 417 3.93 2.86 -49.74
CA LEU A 417 4.50 2.98 -48.41
C LEU A 417 5.13 1.67 -47.97
N TYR A 418 6.27 1.74 -47.28
CA TYR A 418 6.92 0.55 -46.75
C TYR A 418 6.00 -0.23 -45.79
N LEU A 419 5.17 0.49 -45.01
CA LEU A 419 4.06 -0.03 -44.21
C LEU A 419 2.92 0.99 -44.21
N PRO A 420 1.66 0.55 -44.08
CA PRO A 420 0.54 1.48 -43.96
C PRO A 420 0.56 2.22 -42.61
N PRO A 421 0.12 3.49 -42.56
CA PRO A 421 -0.15 4.16 -41.29
C PRO A 421 -1.35 3.52 -40.59
N ILE A 422 -1.54 3.81 -39.30
CA ILE A 422 -2.70 3.31 -38.56
C ILE A 422 -3.94 4.09 -39.01
N MET A 423 -5.02 3.37 -39.30
CA MET A 423 -6.28 3.91 -39.84
C MET A 423 -7.51 3.40 -39.09
N ASP A 424 -7.31 2.72 -37.95
CA ASP A 424 -8.43 2.27 -37.13
C ASP A 424 -9.12 3.48 -36.45
N PRO A 425 -10.38 3.35 -36.02
CA PRO A 425 -11.15 4.48 -35.51
C PRO A 425 -10.65 5.05 -34.18
N ILE A 426 -9.82 4.31 -33.42
CA ILE A 426 -9.33 4.72 -32.11
C ILE A 426 -7.95 5.39 -32.24
N TYR A 427 -7.01 4.76 -32.95
CA TYR A 427 -5.62 5.22 -33.04
C TYR A 427 -5.21 5.80 -34.40
N GLY A 428 -6.17 5.87 -35.35
CA GLY A 428 -5.93 6.35 -36.70
C GLY A 428 -5.38 7.78 -36.76
N TYR A 429 -4.53 8.05 -37.75
CA TYR A 429 -3.82 9.33 -37.88
C TYR A 429 -4.74 10.55 -38.05
N GLU A 430 -5.99 10.36 -38.47
CA GLU A 430 -7.00 11.45 -38.55
C GLU A 430 -7.28 12.04 -37.16
N THR A 431 -7.22 11.21 -36.11
CA THR A 431 -7.45 11.60 -34.70
C THR A 431 -6.13 11.79 -33.95
N ILE A 432 -5.18 10.87 -34.13
CA ILE A 432 -3.91 10.86 -33.38
C ILE A 432 -2.78 11.34 -34.29
N ASN A 433 -2.42 12.62 -34.22
CA ASN A 433 -1.28 13.15 -34.95
C ASN A 433 -0.61 14.35 -34.26
N VAL A 434 0.64 14.60 -34.63
CA VAL A 434 1.46 15.69 -34.04
C VAL A 434 0.83 17.06 -34.28
N GLU A 435 0.28 17.36 -35.46
CA GLU A 435 -0.32 18.66 -35.76
C GLU A 435 -1.51 18.96 -34.82
N ALA A 436 -2.46 18.03 -34.71
CA ALA A 436 -3.63 18.17 -33.86
C ALA A 436 -3.24 18.30 -32.38
N GLN A 437 -2.31 17.45 -31.92
CA GLN A 437 -1.87 17.49 -30.52
C GLN A 437 -1.01 18.72 -30.20
N SER A 438 -0.23 19.24 -31.15
CA SER A 438 0.55 20.47 -30.95
C SER A 438 -0.34 21.69 -30.72
N ARG A 439 -1.52 21.75 -31.37
CA ARG A 439 -2.50 22.83 -31.18
C ARG A 439 -3.27 22.75 -29.86
N ASN A 440 -3.44 21.54 -29.31
CA ASN A 440 -4.15 21.33 -28.05
C ASN A 440 -3.18 21.36 -26.86
N THR A 441 -3.23 22.41 -26.03
CA THR A 441 -2.38 22.56 -24.84
C THR A 441 -2.49 21.40 -23.85
N TYR A 442 -3.64 20.73 -23.81
CA TYR A 442 -3.89 19.59 -22.93
C TYR A 442 -3.65 18.25 -23.63
N SER A 443 -3.03 18.18 -24.81
CA SER A 443 -2.72 16.92 -25.47
C SER A 443 -1.70 16.07 -24.69
N LEU A 444 -1.61 14.78 -25.03
CA LEU A 444 -0.56 13.93 -24.48
C LEU A 444 0.84 14.43 -24.87
N LEU A 445 1.02 14.91 -26.12
CA LEU A 445 2.27 15.49 -26.59
C LEU A 445 2.73 16.68 -25.74
N ASN A 446 1.84 17.64 -25.47
CA ASN A 446 2.20 18.83 -24.69
C ASN A 446 2.40 18.48 -23.20
N TRP A 447 1.66 17.49 -22.68
CA TRP A 447 1.92 16.94 -21.36
C TRP A 447 3.30 16.27 -21.28
N MET A 448 3.69 15.49 -22.28
CA MET A 448 5.01 14.85 -22.38
C MET A 448 6.14 15.88 -22.45
N ARG A 449 5.98 16.96 -23.22
CA ARG A 449 6.93 18.10 -23.25
C ARG A 449 7.13 18.68 -21.85
N HIS A 450 6.05 18.89 -21.11
CA HIS A 450 6.10 19.42 -19.74
C HIS A 450 6.76 18.44 -18.76
N LEU A 451 6.43 17.16 -18.85
CA LEU A 451 7.04 16.10 -18.04
C LEU A 451 8.56 16.02 -18.26
N ILE A 452 9.00 16.01 -19.53
CA ILE A 452 10.41 15.95 -19.92
C ILE A 452 11.16 17.19 -19.45
N ALA A 453 10.57 18.39 -19.63
CA ALA A 453 11.15 19.63 -19.13
C ALA A 453 11.32 19.61 -17.60
N THR A 454 10.33 19.10 -16.89
CA THR A 454 10.37 18.93 -15.43
C THR A 454 11.48 17.97 -15.02
N ARG A 455 11.58 16.79 -15.64
CA ARG A 455 12.66 15.83 -15.37
C ARG A 455 14.04 16.45 -15.58
N LYS A 456 14.24 17.19 -16.67
CA LYS A 456 15.54 17.84 -16.99
C LYS A 456 15.98 18.86 -15.93
N SER A 457 15.02 19.47 -15.23
CA SER A 457 15.32 20.40 -14.15
C SER A 457 15.73 19.73 -12.83
N VAL A 458 15.59 18.40 -12.73
CA VAL A 458 15.77 17.63 -11.49
C VAL A 458 16.81 16.52 -11.68
N LYS A 459 18.06 16.80 -11.27
CA LYS A 459 19.18 15.86 -11.36
C LYS A 459 19.01 14.54 -10.59
N PRO A 460 18.34 14.50 -9.41
CA PRO A 460 18.08 13.25 -8.69
C PRO A 460 17.42 12.14 -9.53
N PHE A 461 16.62 12.46 -10.55
CA PHE A 461 16.01 11.41 -11.39
C PHE A 461 17.03 10.61 -12.20
N GLY A 462 18.03 11.29 -12.79
CA GLY A 462 19.08 10.63 -13.55
C GLY A 462 20.19 10.06 -12.67
N ARG A 463 20.59 10.77 -11.60
CA ARG A 463 21.84 10.48 -10.86
C ARG A 463 21.65 10.08 -9.41
N GLY A 464 20.44 10.24 -8.87
CA GLY A 464 20.19 10.02 -7.45
C GLY A 464 20.02 8.56 -7.08
N SER A 465 20.29 8.25 -5.82
CA SER A 465 19.90 6.98 -5.20
C SER A 465 18.38 6.83 -5.20
N ILE A 466 17.90 5.63 -4.89
CA ILE A 466 16.48 5.37 -4.66
C ILE A 466 16.29 4.79 -3.27
N LYS A 467 15.29 5.28 -2.53
CA LYS A 467 14.87 4.75 -1.24
C LYS A 467 13.36 4.54 -1.23
N PHE A 468 12.90 3.30 -1.17
CA PHE A 468 11.48 2.99 -1.10
C PHE A 468 10.89 3.37 0.27
N LEU A 469 9.66 3.87 0.23
CA LEU A 469 8.80 4.02 1.40
C LEU A 469 7.80 2.87 1.39
N HIS A 470 7.41 2.41 2.58
CA HIS A 470 6.50 1.27 2.74
C HIS A 470 5.21 1.65 3.46
N PRO A 471 4.36 2.55 2.91
CA PRO A 471 3.03 2.80 3.49
C PRO A 471 2.19 1.52 3.58
N GLY A 472 1.25 1.47 4.51
CA GLY A 472 0.33 0.32 4.66
C GLY A 472 -0.51 0.04 3.40
N ASN A 473 -0.82 1.07 2.60
CA ASN A 473 -1.54 0.91 1.34
C ASN A 473 -0.63 0.37 0.22
N ARG A 474 -0.81 -0.91 -0.14
CA ARG A 474 -0.04 -1.61 -1.19
C ARG A 474 -0.28 -1.08 -2.60
N LYS A 475 -1.41 -0.39 -2.84
CA LYS A 475 -1.74 0.23 -4.13
C LYS A 475 -0.90 1.46 -4.44
N ILE A 476 -0.17 1.99 -3.44
CA ILE A 476 0.66 3.18 -3.57
C ILE A 476 2.15 2.82 -3.58
N LEU A 477 2.80 3.13 -4.69
CA LEU A 477 4.25 3.11 -4.81
C LEU A 477 4.81 4.48 -4.40
N ALA A 478 5.61 4.52 -3.33
CA ALA A 478 6.24 5.74 -2.85
C ALA A 478 7.75 5.53 -2.66
N TYR A 479 8.56 6.48 -3.12
CA TYR A 479 10.02 6.42 -3.01
C TYR A 479 10.66 7.80 -3.08
N LEU A 480 11.88 7.89 -2.57
CA LEU A 480 12.71 9.09 -2.60
C LEU A 480 13.84 8.92 -3.61
N ARG A 481 14.15 9.99 -4.35
CA ARG A 481 15.35 10.13 -5.17
C ARG A 481 16.26 11.19 -4.56
N GLU A 482 17.48 10.83 -4.23
CA GLU A 482 18.40 11.73 -3.51
C GLU A 482 19.73 11.91 -4.23
N TYR A 483 20.14 13.16 -4.43
CA TYR A 483 21.42 13.48 -5.06
C TYR A 483 21.92 14.85 -4.58
N GLN A 484 23.17 14.90 -4.09
CA GLN A 484 23.85 16.14 -3.68
C GLN A 484 23.01 17.06 -2.77
N GLY A 485 22.25 16.49 -1.84
CA GLY A 485 21.41 17.23 -0.88
C GLY A 485 19.99 17.56 -1.35
N GLU A 486 19.68 17.34 -2.64
CA GLU A 486 18.30 17.39 -3.14
C GLU A 486 17.59 16.06 -2.90
N SER A 487 16.37 16.12 -2.35
CA SER A 487 15.50 14.96 -2.13
C SER A 487 14.16 15.15 -2.84
N ILE A 488 13.80 14.21 -3.71
CA ILE A 488 12.56 14.21 -4.48
C ILE A 488 11.68 13.04 -4.03
N LEU A 489 10.52 13.33 -3.47
CA LEU A 489 9.51 12.34 -3.09
C LEU A 489 8.60 12.06 -4.28
N CYS A 490 8.57 10.81 -4.74
CA CYS A 490 7.66 10.33 -5.78
C CYS A 490 6.58 9.46 -5.13
N VAL A 491 5.32 9.73 -5.46
CA VAL A 491 4.16 8.97 -4.95
C VAL A 491 3.25 8.67 -6.14
N ALA A 492 2.96 7.40 -6.37
CA ALA A 492 2.20 6.95 -7.54
C ALA A 492 1.08 5.99 -7.10
N ASN A 493 -0.14 6.27 -7.53
CA ASN A 493 -1.28 5.39 -7.34
C ASN A 493 -1.37 4.40 -8.52
N LEU A 494 -1.23 3.12 -8.24
CA LEU A 494 -1.30 2.05 -9.24
C LEU A 494 -2.73 1.56 -9.47
N ALA A 495 -3.69 1.99 -8.65
CA ALA A 495 -5.07 1.52 -8.70
C ALA A 495 -5.98 2.37 -9.60
N ASN A 496 -7.06 1.74 -10.06
CA ASN A 496 -8.13 2.35 -10.84
C ASN A 496 -9.07 3.28 -10.06
N SER A 497 -8.84 3.44 -8.75
CA SER A 497 -9.67 4.18 -7.80
C SER A 497 -8.82 5.16 -6.99
N ALA A 498 -9.45 6.16 -6.38
CA ALA A 498 -8.76 7.08 -5.49
C ALA A 498 -8.21 6.34 -4.26
N GLN A 499 -6.99 6.66 -3.85
CA GLN A 499 -6.30 5.98 -2.75
C GLN A 499 -5.74 7.01 -1.75
N PRO A 500 -6.05 6.86 -0.45
CA PRO A 500 -5.35 7.57 0.62
C PRO A 500 -4.03 6.87 0.95
N VAL A 501 -3.06 7.64 1.44
CA VAL A 501 -1.79 7.09 1.91
C VAL A 501 -1.20 7.95 3.01
N GLU A 502 -0.69 7.30 4.04
CA GLU A 502 0.12 7.91 5.08
C GLU A 502 1.59 7.53 4.87
N LEU A 503 2.46 8.53 4.72
CA LEU A 503 3.88 8.33 4.47
C LEU A 503 4.70 8.70 5.70
N ASN A 504 5.53 7.77 6.19
CA ASN A 504 6.52 8.10 7.22
C ASN A 504 7.64 8.94 6.60
N LEU A 505 7.59 10.26 6.84
CA LEU A 505 8.57 11.24 6.38
C LEU A 505 9.28 11.95 7.53
N ALA A 506 9.25 11.41 8.76
CA ALA A 506 9.79 12.05 9.96
C ALA A 506 11.27 12.49 9.81
N ALA A 507 12.06 11.73 9.06
CA ALA A 507 13.45 12.07 8.74
C ALA A 507 13.64 13.39 7.95
N TYR A 508 12.56 13.90 7.35
CA TYR A 508 12.52 15.14 6.56
C TYR A 508 11.70 16.24 7.25
N LYS A 509 11.49 16.14 8.58
CA LYS A 509 10.79 17.14 9.40
C LYS A 509 11.28 18.55 9.08
N GLY A 510 10.34 19.48 8.95
CA GLY A 510 10.60 20.89 8.63
C GLY A 510 10.83 21.20 7.15
N ARG A 511 10.95 20.18 6.28
CA ARG A 511 10.96 20.41 4.83
C ARG A 511 9.53 20.58 4.31
N VAL A 512 9.37 21.46 3.32
CA VAL A 512 8.12 21.71 2.61
C VAL A 512 8.14 20.93 1.29
N PRO A 513 7.22 19.99 1.05
CA PRO A 513 7.06 19.34 -0.24
C PRO A 513 6.53 20.37 -1.26
N VAL A 514 7.23 20.54 -2.37
CA VAL A 514 6.79 21.41 -3.47
C VAL A 514 6.54 20.55 -4.69
N GLU A 515 5.28 20.47 -5.13
CA GLU A 515 4.86 19.66 -6.27
C GLU A 515 5.52 20.20 -7.56
N LEU A 516 6.18 19.33 -8.32
CA LEU A 516 7.09 19.75 -9.40
C LEU A 516 6.38 20.23 -10.67
N MET A 517 5.19 19.69 -10.98
CA MET A 517 4.47 19.99 -12.22
C MET A 517 3.80 21.36 -12.19
N GLY A 518 3.17 21.70 -11.07
CA GLY A 518 2.42 22.94 -10.80
C GLY A 518 3.14 23.91 -9.87
N ARG A 519 4.26 23.51 -9.24
CA ARG A 519 5.06 24.32 -8.30
C ARG A 519 4.29 24.76 -7.06
N THR A 520 3.32 23.96 -6.65
CA THR A 520 2.48 24.23 -5.48
C THR A 520 3.17 23.71 -4.23
N ALA A 521 3.34 24.57 -3.23
CA ALA A 521 3.80 24.15 -1.91
C ALA A 521 2.68 23.39 -1.18
N PHE A 522 3.05 22.30 -0.52
CA PHE A 522 2.19 21.50 0.33
C PHE A 522 2.51 21.77 1.81
N PRO A 523 1.67 21.31 2.75
CA PRO A 523 1.97 21.31 4.18
C PRO A 523 3.40 20.92 4.53
N ALA A 524 3.99 21.57 5.53
CA ALA A 524 5.34 21.20 5.98
C ALA A 524 5.32 19.78 6.55
N ILE A 525 6.43 19.05 6.39
CA ILE A 525 6.57 17.72 6.97
C ILE A 525 6.73 17.84 8.49
N GLY A 526 5.78 17.31 9.25
CA GLY A 526 5.83 17.20 10.71
C GLY A 526 6.38 15.84 11.19
N GLU A 527 6.03 15.47 12.43
CA GLU A 527 6.37 14.15 13.00
C GLU A 527 5.34 13.06 12.68
N LEU A 528 4.08 13.46 12.46
CA LEU A 528 3.00 12.55 12.10
C LEU A 528 3.19 12.00 10.67
N PRO A 529 2.65 10.80 10.38
CA PRO A 529 2.58 10.29 9.02
C PRO A 529 1.93 11.31 8.08
N TYR A 530 2.61 11.57 6.96
CA TYR A 530 2.21 12.59 6.00
C TYR A 530 1.09 12.05 5.11
N LEU A 531 -0.13 12.54 5.31
CA LEU A 531 -1.31 12.10 4.56
C LEU A 531 -1.35 12.72 3.15
N LEU A 532 -1.56 11.87 2.15
CA LEU A 532 -1.84 12.25 0.77
C LEU A 532 -3.05 11.48 0.25
N SER A 533 -3.79 12.10 -0.68
CA SER A 533 -4.84 11.44 -1.45
C SER A 533 -4.53 11.59 -2.95
N LEU A 534 -4.60 10.47 -3.67
CA LEU A 534 -4.27 10.38 -5.08
C LEU A 534 -5.48 9.87 -5.87
N PRO A 535 -5.95 10.58 -6.90
CA PRO A 535 -6.89 10.04 -7.89
C PRO A 535 -6.37 8.75 -8.56
N SER A 536 -7.26 8.06 -9.27
CA SER A 536 -6.91 6.84 -10.01
C SER A 536 -5.78 7.08 -11.00
N TYR A 537 -4.78 6.19 -10.98
CA TYR A 537 -3.58 6.25 -11.82
C TYR A 537 -2.83 7.60 -11.80
N SER A 538 -2.99 8.40 -10.75
CA SER A 538 -2.29 9.68 -10.63
C SER A 538 -0.96 9.53 -9.89
N PHE A 539 -0.11 10.54 -10.01
CA PHE A 539 1.16 10.61 -9.29
C PHE A 539 1.44 12.03 -8.83
N TYR A 540 2.34 12.15 -7.86
CA TYR A 540 2.97 13.39 -7.46
C TYR A 540 4.49 13.21 -7.44
N TRP A 541 5.19 14.27 -7.86
CA TRP A 541 6.61 14.44 -7.57
C TRP A 541 6.78 15.70 -6.73
N PHE A 542 7.34 15.57 -5.54
CA PHE A 542 7.61 16.68 -4.64
C PHE A 542 9.10 16.89 -4.46
N ARG A 543 9.58 18.12 -4.62
CA ARG A 543 10.89 18.51 -4.11
C ARG A 543 10.76 18.87 -2.64
N LEU A 544 11.49 18.20 -1.77
CA LEU A 544 11.50 18.49 -0.33
C LEU A 544 12.46 19.64 -0.04
N SER A 545 11.95 20.87 0.09
CA SER A 545 12.75 22.09 0.20
C SER A 545 12.70 22.69 1.61
N MET A 546 13.76 23.38 2.03
CA MET A 546 13.77 24.22 3.24
C MET A 546 13.60 25.72 2.92
N ASP A 547 13.69 26.10 1.64
CA ASP A 547 13.76 27.51 1.21
C ASP A 547 12.41 28.08 0.78
N VAL A 548 11.34 27.29 0.94
CA VAL A 548 9.97 27.66 0.56
C VAL A 548 9.12 27.70 1.81
N GLU A 549 8.43 28.82 2.02
CA GLU A 549 7.46 28.93 3.12
C GLU A 549 6.29 27.98 2.88
N ALA A 550 5.82 27.33 3.95
CA ALA A 550 4.64 26.50 3.87
C ALA A 550 3.41 27.35 3.47
N PRO A 551 2.40 26.76 2.83
CA PRO A 551 1.24 27.52 2.36
C PRO A 551 0.60 28.36 3.47
N VAL A 552 0.19 29.58 3.18
CA VAL A 552 -0.37 30.50 4.19
C VAL A 552 -1.64 29.95 4.84
N TRP A 553 -2.38 29.09 4.11
CA TRP A 553 -3.54 28.34 4.63
C TRP A 553 -3.16 27.08 5.39
N HIS A 554 -1.95 26.56 5.18
CA HIS A 554 -1.39 25.49 6.00
C HIS A 554 -0.95 26.13 7.31
N VAL A 555 -1.91 26.16 8.21
CA VAL A 555 -1.60 26.34 9.61
C VAL A 555 -1.13 24.97 10.06
N ASP A 556 0.06 24.88 10.67
CA ASP A 556 0.53 23.67 11.37
C ASP A 556 -0.22 23.49 12.69
N LYS A 557 -1.53 23.75 12.60
CA LYS A 557 -2.56 23.87 13.59
C LYS A 557 -3.80 23.45 12.83
N LEU A 558 -4.60 22.56 13.41
CA LEU A 558 -6.02 22.56 13.09
C LEU A 558 -6.51 24.02 13.10
N PRO A 559 -7.25 24.50 12.09
CA PRO A 559 -7.88 25.80 12.18
C PRO A 559 -8.90 25.77 13.33
N ARG A 560 -8.42 26.00 14.55
CA ARG A 560 -9.21 26.44 15.68
C ARG A 560 -9.01 27.94 15.77
N GLU A 561 -9.57 28.66 14.79
CA GLU A 561 -9.53 30.13 14.75
C GLU A 561 -10.19 30.81 15.98
N LEU A 562 -10.74 30.05 16.92
CA LEU A 562 -11.35 30.59 18.13
C LEU A 562 -10.99 29.79 19.39
N LEU A 563 -9.74 29.36 19.58
CA LEU A 563 -9.35 28.94 20.94
C LEU A 563 -9.36 30.17 21.86
N PRO A 564 -10.20 30.18 22.91
CA PRO A 564 -10.24 31.29 23.86
C PRO A 564 -8.88 31.49 24.53
N VAL A 565 -8.55 32.75 24.84
CA VAL A 565 -7.35 33.11 25.60
C VAL A 565 -7.73 33.24 27.07
N LEU A 566 -7.15 32.39 27.92
CA LEU A 566 -7.28 32.46 29.38
C LEU A 566 -6.18 33.35 29.96
N VAL A 567 -6.56 34.39 30.70
CA VAL A 567 -5.61 35.27 31.39
C VAL A 567 -5.40 34.77 32.82
N LEU A 568 -4.18 34.35 33.13
CA LEU A 568 -3.77 33.76 34.40
C LEU A 568 -2.92 34.77 35.20
N PRO A 569 -3.38 35.28 36.36
CA PRO A 569 -2.63 36.28 37.13
C PRO A 569 -1.42 35.69 37.89
N GLU A 570 -1.57 34.53 38.55
CA GLU A 570 -0.54 34.00 39.49
C GLU A 570 -0.22 32.50 39.29
N GLY A 571 -0.85 31.81 38.32
CA GLY A 571 -0.66 30.38 38.03
C GLY A 571 -1.98 29.63 37.82
N LEU A 572 -1.93 28.38 37.31
CA LEU A 572 -3.13 27.61 36.92
C LEU A 572 -4.08 27.35 38.10
N LEU A 573 -3.58 26.76 39.20
CA LEU A 573 -4.40 26.49 40.38
C LEU A 573 -4.94 27.78 41.01
N SER A 574 -4.10 28.81 41.16
CA SER A 574 -4.53 30.09 41.77
C SER A 574 -5.56 30.83 40.91
N ALA A 575 -5.62 30.60 39.60
CA ALA A 575 -6.62 31.20 38.71
C ALA A 575 -7.99 30.49 38.80
N LEU A 576 -8.03 29.26 39.32
CA LEU A 576 -9.24 28.42 39.40
C LEU A 576 -9.80 28.33 40.84
N MET A 577 -9.02 28.68 41.86
CA MET A 577 -9.46 28.74 43.26
C MET A 577 -10.26 30.02 43.57
N LEU A 578 -11.36 29.88 44.31
CA LEU A 578 -12.13 31.02 44.84
C LEU A 578 -11.35 31.66 45.99
N LYS A 579 -11.02 32.96 45.88
CA LYS A 579 -10.36 33.74 46.95
C LYS A 579 -11.42 34.54 47.74
N PRO A 580 -11.20 34.88 49.03
CA PRO A 580 -12.13 35.71 49.80
C PRO A 580 -12.31 37.11 49.19
N GLU A 581 -13.54 37.64 49.24
CA GLU A 581 -13.95 38.89 48.58
C GLU A 581 -13.11 40.10 48.99
N GLY A 582 -12.63 40.89 48.00
CA GLY A 582 -12.05 42.21 48.23
C GLY A 582 -10.71 42.55 47.54
N LYS A 583 -10.09 41.62 46.78
CA LYS A 583 -8.87 41.90 45.99
C LYS A 583 -9.16 41.87 44.48
N VAL A 584 -8.56 42.79 43.70
CA VAL A 584 -8.71 42.84 42.22
C VAL A 584 -8.34 41.51 41.54
N SER A 585 -7.42 40.74 42.13
CA SER A 585 -7.06 39.39 41.69
C SER A 585 -8.22 38.38 41.72
N ASP A 586 -9.24 38.59 42.57
CA ASP A 586 -10.41 37.71 42.73
C ASP A 586 -11.39 37.85 41.55
N VAL A 587 -11.61 39.07 41.05
CA VAL A 587 -12.49 39.31 39.89
C VAL A 587 -11.94 38.63 38.63
N LEU A 588 -10.63 38.68 38.42
CA LEU A 588 -9.99 38.05 37.26
C LEU A 588 -10.01 36.52 37.36
N ALA A 589 -9.75 35.96 38.56
CA ALA A 589 -9.84 34.52 38.80
C ALA A 589 -11.27 33.97 38.56
N ARG A 590 -12.30 34.66 39.07
CA ARG A 590 -13.71 34.29 38.82
C ARG A 590 -14.06 34.32 37.33
N LYS A 591 -13.59 35.33 36.60
CA LYS A 591 -13.80 35.44 35.14
C LYS A 591 -13.10 34.31 34.38
N THR A 592 -11.85 34.00 34.72
CA THR A 592 -11.07 32.93 34.07
C THR A 592 -11.68 31.56 34.35
N ARG A 593 -12.12 31.30 35.58
CA ARG A 593 -12.84 30.07 35.93
C ARG A 593 -14.17 29.95 35.17
N ALA A 594 -14.99 30.99 35.16
CA ALA A 594 -16.25 30.99 34.43
C ALA A 594 -16.02 30.76 32.92
N GLN A 595 -14.96 31.32 32.34
CA GLN A 595 -14.59 31.09 30.94
C GLN A 595 -14.15 29.64 30.69
N LEU A 596 -13.37 29.05 31.61
CA LEU A 596 -12.97 27.64 31.52
C LEU A 596 -14.19 26.70 31.57
N GLU A 597 -15.11 26.93 32.50
CA GLU A 597 -16.31 26.10 32.73
C GLU A 597 -17.36 26.25 31.62
N THR A 598 -17.50 27.44 31.02
CA THR A 598 -18.59 27.72 30.05
C THR A 598 -18.15 27.70 28.58
N GLN A 599 -16.89 27.98 28.27
CA GLN A 599 -16.41 28.12 26.87
C GLN A 599 -15.36 27.10 26.49
N VAL A 600 -14.42 26.76 27.39
CA VAL A 600 -13.25 25.95 27.06
C VAL A 600 -13.57 24.45 27.21
N LEU A 601 -13.91 24.01 28.42
CA LEU A 601 -14.06 22.58 28.72
C LEU A 601 -15.21 21.93 27.95
N PRO A 602 -16.43 22.51 27.86
CA PRO A 602 -17.51 21.90 27.09
C PRO A 602 -17.14 21.68 25.62
N GLN A 603 -16.53 22.67 24.97
CA GLN A 603 -16.11 22.57 23.57
C GLN A 603 -14.99 21.55 23.36
N PHE A 604 -14.02 21.52 24.27
CA PHE A 604 -12.93 20.56 24.21
C PHE A 604 -13.46 19.12 24.36
N LEU A 605 -14.30 18.85 25.37
CA LEU A 605 -14.86 17.53 25.65
C LEU A 605 -15.70 17.00 24.49
N ILE A 606 -16.64 17.80 23.96
CA ILE A 606 -17.49 17.42 22.82
C ILE A 606 -16.66 17.09 21.56
N ALA A 607 -15.50 17.70 21.40
CA ALA A 607 -14.62 17.45 20.25
C ALA A 607 -13.80 16.14 20.36
N GLN A 608 -13.79 15.49 21.53
CA GLN A 608 -13.01 14.26 21.74
C GLN A 608 -13.80 13.01 21.36
N ARG A 609 -13.12 12.03 20.75
CA ARG A 609 -13.73 10.75 20.39
C ARG A 609 -14.15 9.92 21.60
N TRP A 610 -13.43 10.06 22.71
CA TRP A 610 -13.73 9.36 23.97
C TRP A 610 -14.94 9.95 24.72
N PHE A 611 -15.51 11.07 24.26
CA PHE A 611 -16.69 11.69 24.85
C PHE A 611 -17.97 11.13 24.19
N ASN A 612 -18.45 10.00 24.71
CA ASN A 612 -19.57 9.23 24.14
C ASN A 612 -20.96 9.71 24.63
N GLU A 613 -21.38 10.93 24.27
CA GLU A 613 -22.76 11.40 24.46
C GLU A 613 -23.20 12.26 23.25
N PRO A 614 -23.62 11.63 22.13
CA PRO A 614 -24.03 12.36 20.94
C PRO A 614 -25.38 13.07 21.16
N GLY A 615 -25.33 14.37 21.48
CA GLY A 615 -26.47 15.28 21.30
C GLY A 615 -27.21 15.75 22.56
N GLN A 616 -26.80 15.35 23.78
CA GLN A 616 -27.37 15.91 25.01
C GLN A 616 -26.59 17.19 25.46
N PRO A 617 -27.28 18.31 25.76
CA PRO A 617 -26.62 19.51 26.26
C PRO A 617 -26.14 19.34 27.71
N ILE A 618 -24.94 19.83 28.01
CA ILE A 618 -24.39 19.88 29.37
C ILE A 618 -25.13 20.98 30.16
N THR A 619 -25.85 20.61 31.21
CA THR A 619 -26.66 21.55 32.02
C THR A 619 -25.88 22.15 33.19
N GLN A 620 -24.97 21.37 33.78
CA GLN A 620 -24.10 21.81 34.88
C GLN A 620 -22.73 21.14 34.78
N LEU A 621 -21.66 21.91 35.07
CA LEU A 621 -20.27 21.44 35.12
C LEU A 621 -19.66 21.84 36.47
N GLU A 622 -19.16 20.86 37.22
CA GLU A 622 -18.48 21.06 38.50
C GLU A 622 -17.03 20.58 38.41
N LEU A 623 -16.09 21.42 38.87
CA LEU A 623 -14.66 21.11 38.91
C LEU A 623 -14.22 20.80 40.35
N ASN A 624 -13.64 19.63 40.56
CA ASN A 624 -12.99 19.30 41.84
C ASN A 624 -11.51 19.73 41.79
N LEU A 625 -11.18 20.87 42.42
CA LEU A 625 -9.93 21.61 42.27
C LEU A 625 -9.22 21.80 43.60
N ASN A 626 -8.30 20.91 43.99
CA ASN A 626 -7.65 21.03 45.30
C ASN A 626 -6.11 21.02 45.28
N GLN A 627 -5.43 20.45 44.26
CA GLN A 627 -3.98 20.23 44.34
C GLN A 627 -3.27 20.12 42.99
N VAL A 628 -1.96 20.46 42.98
CA VAL A 628 -1.06 20.33 41.82
C VAL A 628 -0.05 19.22 42.09
N TRP A 629 0.25 18.40 41.08
CA TRP A 629 1.37 17.46 41.10
C TRP A 629 2.63 18.15 40.59
N LYS A 630 3.71 18.06 41.37
CA LYS A 630 4.99 18.72 41.07
C LYS A 630 6.13 17.71 40.99
N VAL A 631 7.04 17.94 40.05
CA VAL A 631 8.32 17.18 39.94
C VAL A 631 9.48 18.09 40.36
N ASN A 632 10.61 17.49 40.73
CA ASN A 632 11.82 18.19 41.20
C ASN A 632 12.32 19.31 40.26
N ASP A 633 12.01 19.24 38.97
CA ASP A 633 12.40 20.25 37.97
C ASP A 633 11.44 21.45 37.86
N GLY A 634 10.44 21.54 38.75
CA GLY A 634 9.53 22.69 38.84
C GLY A 634 8.37 22.69 37.83
N LYS A 635 8.14 21.57 37.11
CA LYS A 635 6.92 21.35 36.33
C LYS A 635 5.72 21.09 37.24
N GLU A 636 4.56 21.56 36.82
CA GLU A 636 3.31 21.54 37.57
C GLU A 636 2.16 21.04 36.67
N TRP A 637 1.49 19.97 37.07
CA TRP A 637 0.26 19.48 36.43
C TRP A 637 -0.92 19.52 37.39
N LEU A 638 -2.09 19.82 36.85
CA LEU A 638 -3.33 19.93 37.60
C LEU A 638 -4.26 18.78 37.21
N PRO A 639 -4.24 17.65 37.94
CA PRO A 639 -5.22 16.58 37.73
C PRO A 639 -6.62 17.10 38.07
N LEU A 640 -7.64 16.79 37.25
CA LEU A 640 -9.02 17.22 37.48
C LEU A 640 -10.01 16.06 37.39
N LEU A 641 -11.02 16.09 38.27
CA LEU A 641 -12.30 15.41 38.06
C LEU A 641 -13.35 16.46 37.66
N ILE A 642 -13.95 16.24 36.49
CA ILE A 642 -14.99 17.10 35.92
C ILE A 642 -16.32 16.33 36.05
N LYS A 643 -17.22 16.82 36.90
CA LYS A 643 -18.55 16.24 37.04
C LYS A 643 -19.54 17.00 36.16
N LEU A 644 -20.19 16.29 35.25
CA LEU A 644 -21.16 16.82 34.30
C LEU A 644 -22.56 16.32 34.67
N GLN A 645 -23.56 17.20 34.54
CA GLN A 645 -24.97 16.84 34.59
C GLN A 645 -25.61 17.07 33.22
N PHE A 646 -26.53 16.19 32.85
CA PHE A 646 -27.31 16.22 31.62
C PHE A 646 -28.81 16.30 31.95
N ASP A 647 -29.66 16.64 30.96
CA ASP A 647 -31.11 16.86 31.13
C ASP A 647 -31.86 15.62 31.68
N GLU A 648 -31.36 14.40 31.46
CA GLU A 648 -31.98 13.15 31.94
C GLU A 648 -31.59 12.74 33.37
N GLY A 649 -30.81 13.57 34.09
CA GLY A 649 -30.55 13.42 35.52
C GLY A 649 -29.42 12.44 35.91
N ILE A 650 -28.69 11.87 34.96
CA ILE A 650 -27.48 11.06 35.24
C ILE A 650 -26.25 11.97 35.27
N ALA A 651 -25.56 12.02 36.40
CA ALA A 651 -24.28 12.72 36.50
C ALA A 651 -23.12 11.80 36.08
N GLN A 652 -22.21 12.31 35.25
CA GLN A 652 -21.01 11.59 34.81
C GLN A 652 -19.75 12.31 35.32
N THR A 653 -18.68 11.56 35.59
CA THR A 653 -17.41 12.13 36.03
C THR A 653 -16.30 11.78 35.05
N TYR A 654 -15.52 12.77 34.64
CA TYR A 654 -14.41 12.63 33.70
C TYR A 654 -13.08 13.00 34.35
N PHE A 655 -12.03 12.22 34.08
CA PHE A 655 -10.67 12.52 34.49
C PHE A 655 -9.90 13.23 33.37
N LEU A 656 -9.38 14.43 33.67
CA LEU A 656 -8.64 15.25 32.73
C LEU A 656 -7.46 15.96 33.42
N PRO A 657 -6.22 15.48 33.29
CA PRO A 657 -5.08 16.20 33.82
C PRO A 657 -4.68 17.36 32.91
N LEU A 658 -4.47 18.55 33.48
CA LEU A 658 -4.10 19.74 32.74
C LEU A 658 -2.64 20.13 32.95
N GLY A 659 -1.95 20.44 31.85
CA GLY A 659 -0.64 21.06 31.85
C GLY A 659 -0.71 22.53 31.44
N LEU A 660 0.23 23.34 31.96
CA LEU A 660 0.40 24.75 31.57
C LEU A 660 1.86 25.01 31.19
N LEU A 661 2.09 25.40 29.95
CA LEU A 661 3.39 25.87 29.46
C LEU A 661 3.31 27.36 29.12
N LEU A 662 4.37 28.11 29.45
CA LEU A 662 4.46 29.55 29.23
C LEU A 662 5.82 29.96 28.67
N GLY A 663 5.86 30.98 27.82
CA GLY A 663 7.08 31.53 27.23
C GLY A 663 7.76 30.57 26.25
N LYS A 664 9.09 30.57 26.22
CA LYS A 664 9.90 29.80 25.26
C LYS A 664 9.62 28.30 25.26
N THR A 665 9.31 27.73 26.43
CA THR A 665 8.99 26.29 26.55
C THR A 665 7.68 25.95 25.84
N ALA A 666 6.70 26.86 25.88
CA ALA A 666 5.44 26.69 25.17
C ALA A 666 5.62 26.77 23.65
N GLU A 667 6.52 27.63 23.16
CA GLU A 667 6.87 27.73 21.73
C GLU A 667 7.57 26.45 21.23
N GLN A 668 8.49 25.90 22.03
CA GLN A 668 9.24 24.69 21.67
C GLN A 668 8.38 23.44 21.57
N GLN A 669 7.41 23.26 22.47
CA GLN A 669 6.54 22.08 22.51
C GLN A 669 5.17 22.31 21.86
N TYR A 670 4.99 23.45 21.17
CA TYR A 670 3.71 23.84 20.61
C TYR A 670 3.16 22.82 19.61
N HIS A 671 4.01 22.31 18.71
CA HIS A 671 3.61 21.38 17.67
C HIS A 671 3.16 20.05 18.27
N ASP A 672 3.95 19.48 19.16
CA ASP A 672 3.73 18.17 19.78
C ASP A 672 2.45 18.15 20.64
N LEU A 673 2.18 19.23 21.37
CA LEU A 673 1.02 19.35 22.27
C LEU A 673 -0.20 20.02 21.64
N SER A 674 -0.12 20.46 20.37
CA SER A 674 -1.23 21.14 19.71
C SER A 674 -2.52 20.31 19.59
N PRO A 675 -2.50 18.98 19.34
CA PRO A 675 -3.72 18.18 19.30
C PRO A 675 -4.42 18.13 20.67
N TRP A 676 -3.63 18.19 21.74
CA TRP A 676 -4.04 18.10 23.14
C TRP A 676 -4.40 19.46 23.76
N MET A 677 -4.30 20.56 23.00
CA MET A 677 -4.50 21.92 23.51
C MET A 677 -5.99 22.22 23.77
N LEU A 678 -6.29 22.77 24.95
CA LEU A 678 -7.61 23.25 25.34
C LEU A 678 -7.81 24.73 25.02
N ALA A 679 -6.81 25.57 25.34
CA ALA A 679 -6.91 27.03 25.23
C ALA A 679 -5.52 27.67 25.15
N LYS A 680 -5.46 28.90 24.62
CA LYS A 680 -4.26 29.74 24.79
C LYS A 680 -4.22 30.28 26.21
N ALA A 681 -3.05 30.34 26.82
CA ALA A 681 -2.87 30.91 28.15
C ALA A 681 -1.96 32.13 28.09
N ARG A 682 -2.24 33.15 28.92
CA ARG A 682 -1.37 34.31 29.06
C ARG A 682 -1.18 34.66 30.52
N GLN A 683 0.07 34.75 30.96
CA GLN A 683 0.46 35.24 32.27
C GLN A 683 1.39 36.44 32.10
N HIS A 684 0.91 37.64 32.45
CA HIS A 684 1.59 38.91 32.20
C HIS A 684 2.03 39.09 30.72
N ALA A 685 3.34 39.11 30.47
CA ALA A 685 3.95 39.24 29.14
C ALA A 685 4.30 37.88 28.50
N ARG A 686 4.04 36.76 29.20
CA ARG A 686 4.33 35.41 28.70
C ARG A 686 3.06 34.80 28.15
N GLU A 687 3.08 34.46 26.87
CA GLU A 687 2.04 33.66 26.22
C GLU A 687 2.38 32.17 26.30
N GLY A 688 1.38 31.33 26.17
CA GLY A 688 1.54 29.89 26.25
C GLY A 688 0.24 29.14 26.01
N MET A 689 0.14 27.92 26.54
CA MET A 689 -0.97 27.02 26.25
C MET A 689 -1.39 26.20 27.47
N LEU A 690 -2.70 25.97 27.56
CA LEU A 690 -3.35 25.02 28.45
C LEU A 690 -3.69 23.79 27.61
N TYR A 691 -3.26 22.60 28.04
CA TYR A 691 -3.38 21.35 27.28
C TYR A 691 -3.69 20.18 28.21
N ASP A 692 -4.15 19.07 27.64
CA ASP A 692 -4.30 17.78 28.32
C ASP A 692 -2.91 17.17 28.53
N ALA A 693 -2.52 16.99 29.79
CA ALA A 693 -1.19 16.54 30.17
C ALA A 693 -0.87 15.13 29.66
N LEU A 694 -1.86 14.32 29.32
CA LEU A 694 -1.64 12.99 28.74
C LEU A 694 -0.95 13.02 27.37
N GLY A 695 -0.95 14.16 26.68
CA GLY A 695 -0.17 14.35 25.46
C GLY A 695 1.31 14.67 25.68
N GLU A 696 1.74 14.93 26.92
CA GLU A 696 3.12 15.29 27.24
C GLU A 696 3.90 14.08 27.72
N ASP A 697 4.94 13.70 26.99
CA ASP A 697 5.77 12.52 27.32
C ASP A 697 6.32 12.56 28.75
N VAL A 698 6.69 13.75 29.25
CA VAL A 698 7.21 13.91 30.62
C VAL A 698 6.15 13.59 31.67
N PHE A 699 4.89 13.89 31.41
CA PHE A 699 3.79 13.51 32.31
C PHE A 699 3.51 12.00 32.25
N CYS A 700 3.57 11.40 31.06
CA CYS A 700 3.43 9.95 30.91
C CYS A 700 4.54 9.20 31.65
N HIS A 701 5.80 9.63 31.52
CA HIS A 701 6.91 9.10 32.31
C HIS A 701 6.67 9.28 33.81
N PHE A 702 6.19 10.45 34.26
CA PHE A 702 5.84 10.66 35.66
C PHE A 702 4.78 9.65 36.17
N LEU A 703 3.75 9.35 35.37
CA LEU A 703 2.76 8.34 35.73
C LEU A 703 3.38 6.94 35.83
N LEU A 704 4.26 6.58 34.89
CA LEU A 704 4.99 5.31 34.94
C LEU A 704 5.87 5.22 36.18
N ASP A 705 6.69 6.24 36.45
CA ASP A 705 7.55 6.31 37.64
C ASP A 705 6.77 6.27 38.94
N ALA A 706 5.60 6.92 38.98
CA ALA A 706 4.71 6.87 40.12
C ALA A 706 4.19 5.45 40.38
N ILE A 707 3.95 4.66 39.33
CA ILE A 707 3.59 3.23 39.44
C ILE A 707 4.81 2.40 39.86
N VAL A 708 5.98 2.62 39.23
CA VAL A 708 7.25 1.93 39.55
C VAL A 708 7.59 2.05 41.04
N THR A 709 7.41 3.24 41.59
CA THR A 709 7.77 3.56 42.99
C THR A 709 6.60 3.50 43.96
N GLU A 710 5.41 3.07 43.50
CA GLU A 710 4.18 2.92 44.30
C GLU A 710 3.84 4.19 45.10
N MET A 711 3.93 5.35 44.44
CA MET A 711 3.70 6.65 45.06
C MET A 711 2.24 6.80 45.54
N ARG A 712 2.07 7.57 46.62
CA ARG A 712 0.79 8.15 47.04
C ARG A 712 0.79 9.63 46.73
N LEU A 713 -0.05 10.04 45.78
CA LEU A 713 -0.14 11.41 45.31
C LEU A 713 -1.41 12.05 45.85
N PRO A 714 -1.34 13.10 46.67
CA PRO A 714 -2.56 13.71 47.21
C PRO A 714 -3.40 14.35 46.07
N PHE A 715 -4.72 14.17 46.14
CA PHE A 715 -5.66 14.47 45.05
C PHE A 715 -7.08 14.72 45.56
N ALA A 716 -7.72 15.81 45.12
CA ALA A 716 -9.09 16.19 45.52
C ALA A 716 -9.29 16.16 47.05
N SER A 717 -10.20 15.33 47.57
CA SER A 717 -10.46 15.16 49.02
C SER A 717 -9.73 13.96 49.63
N GLY A 718 -8.87 13.29 48.88
CA GLY A 718 -8.16 12.08 49.29
C GLY A 718 -6.79 11.95 48.63
N GLU A 719 -6.46 10.75 48.14
CA GLU A 719 -5.16 10.48 47.50
C GLU A 719 -5.29 9.51 46.32
N MET A 720 -4.46 9.70 45.30
CA MET A 720 -4.18 8.69 44.30
C MET A 720 -3.15 7.71 44.84
N VAL A 721 -3.46 6.42 44.76
CA VAL A 721 -2.59 5.32 45.18
C VAL A 721 -2.18 4.53 43.94
N CYS A 722 -0.88 4.51 43.69
CA CYS A 722 -0.27 3.65 42.69
C CYS A 722 0.08 2.28 43.29
N SER A 723 -0.05 1.21 42.52
CA SER A 723 0.31 -0.15 42.94
C SER A 723 0.91 -0.97 41.79
N ARG A 724 1.73 -1.96 42.13
CA ARG A 724 2.27 -2.95 41.20
C ARG A 724 1.80 -4.36 41.52
N THR A 725 1.82 -5.20 40.50
CA THR A 725 1.61 -6.65 40.61
C THR A 725 2.94 -7.40 40.44
N SER A 726 2.91 -8.72 40.64
CA SER A 726 4.00 -9.65 40.34
C SER A 726 4.37 -9.73 38.86
N ALA A 727 3.52 -9.22 37.95
CA ALA A 727 3.75 -9.22 36.52
C ALA A 727 4.37 -7.91 35.98
N PHE A 728 4.80 -7.00 36.86
CA PHE A 728 5.45 -5.75 36.46
C PHE A 728 6.75 -6.04 35.67
N PRO A 729 6.93 -5.49 34.45
CA PRO A 729 8.10 -5.77 33.62
C PRO A 729 9.36 -5.06 34.12
N GLU A 730 10.54 -5.61 33.77
CA GLU A 730 11.79 -4.87 33.89
C GLU A 730 11.81 -3.74 32.86
N LEU A 731 12.04 -2.50 33.31
CA LEU A 731 12.05 -1.33 32.44
C LEU A 731 13.50 -0.91 32.12
N PRO A 732 13.82 -0.56 30.86
CA PRO A 732 15.10 0.02 30.49
C PRO A 732 15.29 1.42 31.12
N GLU A 733 16.54 1.89 31.21
CA GLU A 733 16.87 3.22 31.75
C GLU A 733 16.22 4.37 30.96
N THR A 734 15.97 4.16 29.66
CA THR A 734 15.26 5.09 28.77
C THR A 734 14.18 4.32 28.03
N ILE A 735 12.94 4.78 28.09
CA ILE A 735 11.80 4.14 27.43
C ILE A 735 11.05 5.16 26.58
N ASP A 736 10.76 4.80 25.33
CA ASP A 736 10.01 5.68 24.44
C ASP A 736 8.52 5.67 24.78
N VAL A 737 7.87 6.83 24.68
CA VAL A 737 6.41 6.99 24.85
C VAL A 737 5.76 7.08 23.49
N ILE A 738 4.82 6.18 23.21
CA ILE A 738 4.09 6.13 21.94
C ILE A 738 2.61 6.39 22.23
N HIS A 739 2.09 7.46 21.62
CA HIS A 739 0.67 7.83 21.66
C HIS A 739 -0.08 7.14 20.51
N LEU A 740 -1.14 6.40 20.82
CA LEU A 740 -1.94 5.70 19.80
C LEU A 740 -2.84 6.68 19.03
N ALA A 741 -2.83 6.60 17.70
CA ALA A 741 -3.60 7.49 16.82
C ALA A 741 -5.11 7.17 16.77
N GLU A 742 -5.50 5.94 17.08
CA GLU A 742 -6.90 5.53 17.22
C GLU A 742 -7.32 5.56 18.70
N GLU A 743 -7.96 6.65 19.12
CA GLU A 743 -8.61 6.73 20.44
C GLU A 743 -10.00 6.10 20.40
N GLN A 744 -10.27 5.17 21.32
CA GLN A 744 -11.62 4.62 21.62
C GLN A 744 -12.29 5.48 22.71
N SER A 745 -12.92 4.86 23.72
CA SER A 745 -13.52 5.49 24.90
C SER A 745 -12.50 5.95 25.96
N ASN A 746 -11.23 5.55 25.82
CA ASN A 746 -10.15 5.81 26.78
C ASN A 746 -8.85 6.17 26.06
N THR A 747 -7.90 6.79 26.78
CA THR A 747 -6.58 7.13 26.22
C THR A 747 -5.56 6.05 26.60
N SER A 748 -4.82 5.55 25.61
CA SER A 748 -3.83 4.49 25.79
C SER A 748 -2.44 4.97 25.39
N ILE A 749 -1.46 4.71 26.25
CA ILE A 749 -0.06 5.12 26.11
C ILE A 749 0.81 3.86 26.14
N ILE A 750 1.65 3.66 25.12
CA ILE A 750 2.59 2.54 25.06
C ILE A 750 3.97 3.01 25.53
N TYR A 751 4.60 2.23 26.40
CA TYR A 751 5.97 2.42 26.87
C TYR A 751 6.88 1.37 26.22
N GLY A 752 7.58 1.77 25.16
CA GLY A 752 8.44 0.90 24.34
C GLY A 752 7.72 -0.37 23.88
N ASP A 753 8.32 -1.52 24.15
CA ASP A 753 7.74 -2.85 23.94
C ASP A 753 7.42 -3.58 25.26
N GLN A 754 7.40 -2.86 26.39
CA GLN A 754 7.31 -3.44 27.73
C GLN A 754 5.93 -3.32 28.36
N ALA A 755 5.28 -2.16 28.26
CA ALA A 755 4.02 -1.89 28.95
C ALA A 755 3.07 -0.98 28.16
N ILE A 756 1.77 -1.08 28.47
CA ILE A 756 0.73 -0.20 27.94
C ILE A 756 -0.15 0.31 29.10
N LEU A 757 -0.32 1.62 29.20
CA LEU A 757 -1.15 2.29 30.20
C LEU A 757 -2.45 2.74 29.55
N LYS A 758 -3.57 2.22 30.05
CA LYS A 758 -4.93 2.67 29.70
C LYS A 758 -5.41 3.62 30.79
N VAL A 759 -5.69 4.87 30.43
CA VAL A 759 -6.22 5.90 31.33
C VAL A 759 -7.71 6.07 31.08
N TYR A 760 -8.52 5.84 32.12
CA TYR A 760 -9.97 5.95 32.04
C TYR A 760 -10.37 7.42 31.93
N ARG A 761 -11.06 7.77 30.83
CA ARG A 761 -11.55 9.13 30.63
C ARG A 761 -12.84 9.38 31.38
N ARG A 762 -13.77 8.43 31.32
CA ARG A 762 -14.99 8.41 32.15
C ARG A 762 -14.73 7.51 33.35
N VAL A 763 -14.77 8.09 34.55
CA VAL A 763 -14.51 7.39 35.81
C VAL A 763 -15.78 7.22 36.62
N GLN A 764 -15.94 6.07 37.27
CA GLN A 764 -17.08 5.75 38.11
C GLN A 764 -16.60 5.38 39.52
N GLU A 765 -17.29 5.90 40.53
CA GLU A 765 -16.97 5.59 41.92
C GLU A 765 -17.31 4.13 42.23
N GLY A 766 -16.32 3.36 42.68
CA GLY A 766 -16.44 1.94 42.96
C GLY A 766 -15.31 1.10 42.35
N ILE A 767 -15.34 -0.20 42.65
CA ILE A 767 -14.36 -1.16 42.13
C ILE A 767 -14.53 -1.28 40.61
N ASN A 768 -13.51 -0.93 39.84
CA ASN A 768 -13.53 -1.08 38.39
C ASN A 768 -13.33 -2.56 38.00
N PRO A 769 -14.16 -3.11 37.09
CA PRO A 769 -14.10 -4.52 36.72
C PRO A 769 -12.81 -4.90 36.01
N GLU A 770 -12.21 -4.04 35.17
CA GLU A 770 -10.98 -4.37 34.46
C GLU A 770 -9.79 -4.48 35.44
N LEU A 771 -9.70 -3.55 36.39
CA LEU A 771 -8.70 -3.61 37.46
C LEU A 771 -8.89 -4.87 38.33
N GLU A 772 -10.12 -5.15 38.77
CA GLU A 772 -10.44 -6.30 39.62
C GLU A 772 -10.19 -7.64 38.89
N MET A 773 -10.61 -7.76 37.64
CA MET A 773 -10.42 -8.94 36.79
C MET A 773 -8.94 -9.14 36.46
N GLY A 774 -8.25 -8.08 36.03
CA GLY A 774 -6.83 -8.12 35.70
C GLY A 774 -5.98 -8.55 36.89
N GLN A 775 -6.26 -8.03 38.09
CA GLN A 775 -5.56 -8.44 39.31
C GLN A 775 -5.83 -9.91 39.66
N PHE A 776 -7.08 -10.37 39.58
CA PHE A 776 -7.42 -11.77 39.84
C PHE A 776 -6.75 -12.73 38.86
N LEU A 777 -6.84 -12.43 37.56
CA LEU A 777 -6.28 -13.24 36.46
C LEU A 777 -4.76 -13.16 36.34
N THR A 778 -4.11 -12.27 37.10
CA THR A 778 -2.65 -12.17 37.17
C THR A 778 -2.11 -12.83 38.44
N GLU A 779 -2.71 -12.57 39.60
CA GLU A 779 -2.14 -12.93 40.90
C GLU A 779 -2.77 -14.17 41.54
N ILE A 780 -4.06 -14.41 41.32
CA ILE A 780 -4.82 -15.42 42.08
C ILE A 780 -5.10 -16.65 41.23
N SER A 781 -5.58 -16.45 40.00
CA SER A 781 -5.87 -17.51 39.02
C SER A 781 -5.23 -17.15 37.67
N PRO A 782 -3.89 -17.29 37.54
CA PRO A 782 -3.15 -16.84 36.36
C PRO A 782 -3.67 -17.45 35.05
N CYS A 783 -3.97 -16.61 34.06
CA CYS A 783 -4.39 -17.04 32.73
C CYS A 783 -3.41 -16.55 31.66
N ALA A 784 -2.71 -17.48 30.98
CA ALA A 784 -1.71 -17.15 29.97
C ALA A 784 -2.29 -16.44 28.73
N SER A 785 -3.58 -16.64 28.49
CA SER A 785 -4.33 -16.14 27.34
C SER A 785 -4.84 -14.71 27.53
N VAL A 786 -4.47 -14.05 28.63
CA VAL A 786 -4.89 -12.70 29.01
C VAL A 786 -3.67 -11.80 29.19
N ALA A 787 -3.75 -10.55 28.76
CA ALA A 787 -2.68 -9.59 29.00
C ALA A 787 -2.54 -9.36 30.52
N PRO A 788 -1.37 -9.64 31.14
CA PRO A 788 -1.23 -9.54 32.58
C PRO A 788 -1.24 -8.08 33.01
N LEU A 789 -1.96 -7.79 34.09
CA LEU A 789 -1.99 -6.49 34.73
C LEU A 789 -0.66 -6.29 35.45
N ALA A 790 0.09 -5.27 35.08
CA ALA A 790 1.39 -4.92 35.67
C ALA A 790 1.24 -3.93 36.85
N GLY A 791 0.27 -3.03 36.80
CA GLY A 791 0.06 -2.03 37.86
C GLY A 791 -1.20 -1.20 37.66
N SER A 792 -1.47 -0.28 38.58
CA SER A 792 -2.67 0.56 38.53
C SER A 792 -2.50 1.91 39.25
N LEU A 793 -3.39 2.83 38.92
CA LEU A 793 -3.57 4.12 39.58
C LEU A 793 -5.04 4.24 40.02
N THR A 794 -5.28 4.37 41.33
CA THR A 794 -6.63 4.47 41.91
C THR A 794 -6.77 5.72 42.76
N TYR A 795 -7.93 6.38 42.70
CA TYR A 795 -8.30 7.45 43.61
C TYR A 795 -9.04 6.88 44.83
N GLN A 796 -8.55 7.18 46.03
CA GLN A 796 -9.16 6.79 47.30
C GLN A 796 -9.69 8.02 48.04
N SER A 797 -10.97 8.01 48.39
CA SER A 797 -11.62 9.10 49.14
C SER A 797 -12.56 8.53 50.20
N GLY A 798 -12.11 8.50 51.46
CA GLY A 798 -12.84 7.78 52.52
C GLY A 798 -12.82 6.28 52.25
N ASP A 799 -14.00 5.65 52.19
CA ASP A 799 -14.15 4.21 51.89
C ASP A 799 -14.31 3.91 50.39
N SER A 800 -14.37 4.94 49.53
CA SER A 800 -14.54 4.73 48.09
C SER A 800 -13.23 4.69 47.32
N VAL A 801 -13.17 3.79 46.34
CA VAL A 801 -12.05 3.59 45.42
C VAL A 801 -12.56 3.82 44.01
N THR A 802 -11.82 4.56 43.19
CA THR A 802 -12.13 4.81 41.78
C THR A 802 -10.89 4.51 40.94
N ALA A 803 -10.98 3.65 39.93
CA ALA A 803 -9.84 3.41 39.05
C ALA A 803 -9.64 4.58 38.08
N ILE A 804 -8.40 5.04 37.94
CA ILE A 804 -8.02 6.14 37.05
C ILE A 804 -7.21 5.62 35.86
N ALA A 805 -6.30 4.67 36.11
CA ALA A 805 -5.55 4.03 35.04
C ALA A 805 -5.14 2.60 35.41
N VAL A 806 -4.93 1.77 34.40
CA VAL A 806 -4.38 0.41 34.52
C VAL A 806 -3.21 0.24 33.58
N LEU A 807 -2.14 -0.37 34.07
CA LEU A 807 -0.93 -0.69 33.31
C LEU A 807 -0.92 -2.19 33.05
N HIS A 808 -0.90 -2.60 31.78
CA HIS A 808 -0.74 -3.98 31.36
C HIS A 808 0.65 -4.19 30.76
N ARG A 809 1.15 -5.43 30.79
CA ARG A 809 2.33 -5.77 29.98
C ARG A 809 1.98 -5.64 28.50
N TYR A 810 2.90 -5.05 27.73
CA TYR A 810 2.69 -4.91 26.30
C TYR A 810 2.74 -6.28 25.62
N VAL A 811 1.78 -6.53 24.72
CA VAL A 811 1.70 -7.75 23.93
C VAL A 811 2.01 -7.39 22.49
N THR A 812 3.18 -7.79 21.99
CA THR A 812 3.53 -7.64 20.57
C THR A 812 2.51 -8.39 19.72
N ASN A 813 1.80 -7.66 18.85
CA ASN A 813 0.67 -8.21 18.11
C ASN A 813 0.63 -7.72 16.65
N ARG A 814 -0.17 -8.39 15.81
CA ARG A 814 -0.40 -8.05 14.39
C ARG A 814 -1.76 -7.36 14.17
N GLY A 815 -2.32 -6.75 15.20
CA GLY A 815 -3.67 -6.20 15.22
C GLY A 815 -4.72 -7.12 15.83
N THR A 816 -5.99 -6.71 15.74
CA THR A 816 -7.13 -7.45 16.25
C THR A 816 -7.55 -8.55 15.29
N PHE A 817 -8.13 -9.62 15.83
CA PHE A 817 -8.62 -10.72 15.01
C PHE A 817 -9.89 -10.36 14.22
N GLY A 818 -10.69 -9.42 14.71
CA GLY A 818 -11.83 -8.87 13.97
C GLY A 818 -11.39 -8.23 12.64
N HIS A 819 -10.46 -7.27 12.67
CA HIS A 819 -9.92 -6.65 11.45
C HIS A 819 -9.26 -7.66 10.51
N TYR A 820 -8.43 -8.57 11.03
CA TYR A 820 -7.84 -9.64 10.23
C TYR A 820 -8.89 -10.50 9.51
N THR A 821 -10.00 -10.80 10.19
CA THR A 821 -11.12 -11.58 9.65
C THR A 821 -11.90 -10.80 8.58
N GLN A 822 -12.11 -9.49 8.76
CA GLN A 822 -12.73 -8.65 7.72
C GLN A 822 -11.91 -8.63 6.43
N ASP A 823 -10.59 -8.46 6.54
CA ASP A 823 -9.69 -8.46 5.38
C ASP A 823 -9.65 -9.81 4.67
N TYR A 824 -9.66 -10.90 5.45
CA TYR A 824 -9.77 -12.25 4.93
C TYR A 824 -11.06 -12.44 4.13
N LEU A 825 -12.20 -12.06 4.70
CA LEU A 825 -13.50 -12.19 4.05
C LEU A 825 -13.64 -11.33 2.81
N GLY A 826 -13.07 -10.11 2.81
CA GLY A 826 -13.03 -9.27 1.62
C GLY A 826 -12.30 -9.95 0.45
N ARG A 827 -11.18 -10.65 0.72
CA ARG A 827 -10.49 -11.46 -0.29
C ARG A 827 -11.29 -12.70 -0.71
N TYR A 828 -11.95 -13.36 0.24
CA TYR A 828 -12.77 -14.54 -0.04
C TYR A 828 -14.00 -14.21 -0.90
N PHE A 829 -14.74 -13.14 -0.60
CA PHE A 829 -15.89 -12.73 -1.42
C PHE A 829 -15.48 -12.33 -2.83
N LYS A 830 -14.32 -11.70 -2.99
CA LYS A 830 -13.74 -11.47 -4.31
C LYS A 830 -13.48 -12.79 -5.05
N LEU A 831 -12.88 -13.78 -4.38
CA LEU A 831 -12.64 -15.12 -4.92
C LEU A 831 -13.94 -15.84 -5.30
N CYS A 832 -15.02 -15.71 -4.51
CA CYS A 832 -16.32 -16.32 -4.80
C CYS A 832 -16.93 -15.83 -6.12
N VAL A 833 -16.65 -14.58 -6.50
CA VAL A 833 -17.12 -14.01 -7.77
C VAL A 833 -16.17 -14.35 -8.91
N ASP A 834 -14.86 -14.23 -8.68
CA ASP A 834 -13.84 -14.35 -9.72
C ASP A 834 -13.54 -15.83 -10.09
N GLU A 835 -13.55 -16.75 -9.10
CA GLU A 835 -13.24 -18.19 -9.27
C GLU A 835 -14.15 -19.08 -8.38
N PRO A 836 -15.44 -19.28 -8.72
CA PRO A 836 -16.41 -20.00 -7.87
C PRO A 836 -15.99 -21.43 -7.52
N ASP A 837 -15.39 -22.16 -8.46
CA ASP A 837 -14.95 -23.55 -8.25
C ASP A 837 -13.85 -23.65 -7.20
N ARG A 838 -12.94 -22.65 -7.17
CA ARG A 838 -11.85 -22.58 -6.20
C ARG A 838 -12.34 -22.10 -4.84
N ALA A 839 -13.34 -21.22 -4.82
CA ALA A 839 -14.00 -20.78 -3.59
C ALA A 839 -14.74 -21.93 -2.87
N GLN A 840 -15.10 -23.00 -3.59
CA GLN A 840 -15.74 -24.20 -3.02
C GLN A 840 -14.74 -25.31 -2.65
N ALA A 841 -13.42 -25.06 -2.76
CA ALA A 841 -12.42 -26.04 -2.37
C ALA A 841 -12.54 -26.39 -0.86
N PRO A 842 -12.46 -27.68 -0.46
CA PRO A 842 -12.68 -28.10 0.93
C PRO A 842 -11.76 -27.44 1.96
N ASP A 843 -10.58 -27.01 1.54
CA ASP A 843 -9.51 -26.44 2.36
C ASP A 843 -9.42 -24.91 2.31
N VAL A 844 -10.30 -24.23 1.54
CA VAL A 844 -10.26 -22.77 1.33
C VAL A 844 -10.30 -21.96 2.64
N HIS A 845 -10.92 -22.52 3.68
CA HIS A 845 -11.05 -21.91 4.99
C HIS A 845 -10.13 -22.54 6.05
N ALA A 846 -9.35 -23.57 5.72
CA ALA A 846 -8.71 -24.45 6.71
C ALA A 846 -7.88 -23.68 7.76
N VAL A 847 -7.04 -22.73 7.33
CA VAL A 847 -6.22 -21.93 8.24
C VAL A 847 -7.07 -21.09 9.19
N HIS A 848 -8.11 -20.44 8.67
CA HIS A 848 -8.98 -19.56 9.47
C HIS A 848 -9.83 -20.37 10.46
N MET A 849 -10.28 -21.57 10.08
CA MET A 849 -11.01 -22.47 10.97
C MET A 849 -10.14 -22.98 12.12
N VAL A 850 -8.86 -23.28 11.87
CA VAL A 850 -7.92 -23.60 12.96
C VAL A 850 -7.79 -22.42 13.92
N GLN A 851 -7.65 -21.20 13.41
CA GLN A 851 -7.59 -19.98 14.23
C GLN A 851 -8.85 -19.78 15.08
N MET A 852 -10.04 -19.96 14.50
CA MET A 852 -11.32 -19.90 15.23
C MET A 852 -11.41 -20.94 16.36
N SER A 853 -10.94 -22.16 16.10
CA SER A 853 -10.87 -23.22 17.14
C SER A 853 -9.94 -22.85 18.30
N ILE A 854 -8.76 -22.28 18.01
CA ILE A 854 -7.83 -21.81 19.04
C ILE A 854 -8.47 -20.72 19.90
N ILE A 855 -9.19 -19.76 19.30
CA ILE A 855 -9.91 -18.72 20.08
C ILE A 855 -10.97 -19.34 20.99
N GLY A 856 -11.67 -20.38 20.50
CA GLY A 856 -12.58 -21.18 21.33
C GLY A 856 -11.87 -21.77 22.54
N GLN A 857 -10.70 -22.38 22.33
CA GLN A 857 -9.87 -22.92 23.41
C GLN A 857 -9.44 -21.83 24.41
N ARG A 858 -8.92 -20.68 23.94
CA ARG A 858 -8.47 -19.58 24.81
C ARG A 858 -9.61 -18.98 25.64
N THR A 859 -10.80 -18.92 25.06
CA THR A 859 -12.03 -18.48 25.76
C THR A 859 -12.43 -19.47 26.85
N ALA A 860 -12.31 -20.78 26.60
CA ALA A 860 -12.57 -21.79 27.61
C ALA A 860 -11.56 -21.73 28.77
N GLU A 861 -10.27 -21.54 28.47
CA GLU A 861 -9.22 -21.40 29.48
C GLU A 861 -9.45 -20.18 30.38
N LEU A 862 -9.91 -19.05 29.82
CA LEU A 862 -10.36 -17.89 30.60
C LEU A 862 -11.48 -18.27 31.57
N HIS A 863 -12.53 -18.94 31.08
CA HIS A 863 -13.65 -19.34 31.92
C HIS A 863 -13.28 -20.40 32.97
N GLN A 864 -12.31 -21.26 32.70
CA GLN A 864 -11.75 -22.19 33.69
C GLN A 864 -11.01 -21.44 34.79
N ALA A 865 -10.18 -20.46 34.44
CA ALA A 865 -9.48 -19.63 35.41
C ALA A 865 -10.47 -18.89 36.33
N LEU A 866 -11.59 -18.40 35.78
CA LEU A 866 -12.66 -17.72 36.53
C LEU A 866 -13.59 -18.67 37.30
N ALA A 867 -13.55 -19.97 37.02
CA ALA A 867 -14.35 -20.99 37.70
C ALA A 867 -13.62 -21.63 38.90
N ASN A 868 -12.38 -21.24 39.20
CA ASN A 868 -11.64 -21.76 40.34
C ASN A 868 -12.18 -21.18 41.67
N THR A 869 -12.45 -22.05 42.65
CA THR A 869 -12.72 -21.61 44.03
C THR A 869 -11.40 -21.20 44.69
N THR A 870 -11.27 -19.92 45.00
CA THR A 870 -10.04 -19.29 45.51
C THR A 870 -10.22 -18.68 46.90
N GLY A 871 -11.46 -18.63 47.41
CA GLY A 871 -11.81 -17.99 48.68
C GLY A 871 -12.13 -16.49 48.52
N ASN A 872 -12.06 -15.96 47.29
CA ASN A 872 -12.50 -14.62 46.98
C ASN A 872 -13.99 -14.66 46.60
N ALA A 873 -14.86 -14.22 47.51
CA ALA A 873 -16.31 -14.24 47.31
C ALA A 873 -16.78 -13.50 46.04
N ALA A 874 -16.03 -12.52 45.51
CA ALA A 874 -16.39 -11.83 44.28
C ALA A 874 -16.20 -12.70 43.02
N PHE A 875 -15.35 -13.73 43.08
CA PHE A 875 -15.00 -14.60 41.96
C PHE A 875 -15.45 -16.05 42.15
N ASP A 876 -15.54 -16.53 43.40
CA ASP A 876 -15.91 -17.91 43.71
C ASP A 876 -17.24 -18.28 43.01
N PRO A 877 -17.30 -19.40 42.28
CA PRO A 877 -18.49 -19.77 41.51
C PRO A 877 -19.73 -19.94 42.40
N GLU A 878 -20.86 -19.41 41.96
CA GLU A 878 -22.14 -19.52 42.66
C GLU A 878 -23.12 -20.37 41.86
N ARG A 879 -23.93 -21.19 42.52
CA ARG A 879 -24.98 -21.95 41.80
C ARG A 879 -26.00 -21.00 41.20
N GLN A 880 -26.36 -21.24 39.93
CA GLN A 880 -27.44 -20.51 39.28
C GLN A 880 -28.79 -20.89 39.91
N THR A 881 -29.59 -19.90 40.31
CA THR A 881 -30.92 -20.16 40.88
C THR A 881 -32.04 -19.98 39.84
N ALA A 882 -33.17 -20.65 40.07
CA ALA A 882 -34.33 -20.52 39.20
C ALA A 882 -34.98 -19.14 39.25
N SER A 883 -34.94 -18.47 40.41
CA SER A 883 -35.45 -17.10 40.54
C SER A 883 -34.63 -16.10 39.72
N GLU A 884 -33.31 -16.24 39.68
CA GLU A 884 -32.43 -15.36 38.89
C GLU A 884 -32.62 -15.58 37.38
N MET A 885 -32.78 -16.84 36.95
CA MET A 885 -33.09 -17.14 35.54
C MET A 885 -34.46 -16.59 35.13
N ALA A 886 -35.48 -16.69 35.99
CA ALA A 886 -36.78 -16.09 35.73
C ALA A 886 -36.69 -14.56 35.62
N ALA A 887 -35.88 -13.90 36.44
CA ALA A 887 -35.64 -12.47 36.37
C ALA A 887 -34.94 -12.04 35.07
N LEU A 888 -33.95 -12.82 34.61
CA LEU A 888 -33.26 -12.59 33.34
C LEU A 888 -34.25 -12.70 32.16
N ILE A 889 -35.08 -13.75 32.14
CA ILE A 889 -36.09 -13.96 31.09
C ILE A 889 -37.10 -12.81 31.08
N ALA A 890 -37.61 -12.40 32.25
CA ALA A 890 -38.54 -11.28 32.34
C ALA A 890 -37.92 -9.95 31.85
N GLN A 891 -36.64 -9.73 32.15
CA GLN A 891 -35.92 -8.55 31.65
C GLN A 891 -35.73 -8.59 30.13
N LEU A 892 -35.41 -9.77 29.57
CA LEU A 892 -35.30 -9.97 28.13
C LEU A 892 -36.65 -9.77 27.42
N GLU A 893 -37.76 -10.27 27.98
CA GLU A 893 -39.12 -10.01 27.49
C GLU A 893 -39.44 -8.52 27.45
N LYS A 894 -39.08 -7.80 28.52
CA LYS A 894 -39.26 -6.36 28.60
C LYS A 894 -38.43 -5.62 27.55
N ASN A 895 -37.16 -5.99 27.38
CA ASN A 895 -36.27 -5.40 26.38
C ASN A 895 -36.80 -5.67 24.96
N PHE A 896 -37.18 -6.92 24.68
CA PHE A 896 -37.80 -7.32 23.42
C PHE A 896 -39.04 -6.48 23.09
N ILE A 897 -39.96 -6.30 24.04
CA ILE A 897 -41.16 -5.46 23.85
C ILE A 897 -40.76 -4.01 23.55
N SER A 898 -39.77 -3.47 24.28
CA SER A 898 -39.27 -2.11 24.09
C SER A 898 -38.69 -1.89 22.70
N VAL A 899 -37.75 -2.74 22.26
CA VAL A 899 -37.10 -2.66 20.96
C VAL A 899 -38.11 -2.79 19.82
N PHE A 900 -39.06 -3.71 19.92
CA PHE A 900 -40.10 -3.87 18.88
C PHE A 900 -41.07 -2.69 18.81
N ASN A 901 -41.37 -2.04 19.95
CA ASN A 901 -42.13 -0.80 19.95
C ASN A 901 -41.33 0.34 19.30
N LYS A 902 -40.02 0.43 19.54
CA LYS A 902 -39.14 1.41 18.85
C LYS A 902 -39.10 1.16 17.34
N LEU A 903 -38.94 -0.08 16.90
CA LEU A 903 -38.99 -0.47 15.48
C LEU A 903 -40.30 -0.04 14.80
N GLU A 904 -41.43 -0.25 15.47
CA GLU A 904 -42.75 0.17 14.97
C GLU A 904 -42.86 1.70 14.83
N GLN A 905 -42.26 2.47 15.74
CA GLN A 905 -42.23 3.93 15.68
C GLN A 905 -41.37 4.47 14.52
N VAL A 906 -40.25 3.82 14.21
CA VAL A 906 -39.33 4.26 13.15
C VAL A 906 -39.67 3.68 11.77
N LEU A 907 -40.60 2.71 11.68
CA LEU A 907 -40.92 1.97 10.45
C LEU A 907 -41.10 2.86 9.22
N MET A 908 -41.87 3.94 9.34
CA MET A 908 -42.17 4.88 8.23
C MET A 908 -40.99 5.79 7.84
N GLN A 909 -39.91 5.79 8.62
CA GLN A 909 -38.71 6.61 8.42
C GLN A 909 -37.56 5.80 7.78
N LEU A 910 -37.73 4.48 7.60
CA LEU A 910 -36.71 3.59 7.05
C LEU A 910 -36.65 3.64 5.52
N SER A 911 -35.50 3.27 4.95
CA SER A 911 -35.35 3.04 3.51
C SER A 911 -36.25 1.90 3.04
N GLU A 912 -36.56 1.81 1.73
CA GLU A 912 -37.46 0.76 1.20
C GLU A 912 -36.99 -0.66 1.57
N GLN A 913 -35.68 -0.91 1.54
CA GLN A 913 -35.09 -2.20 1.88
C GLN A 913 -35.20 -2.49 3.39
N SER A 914 -34.80 -1.53 4.23
CA SER A 914 -34.90 -1.64 5.69
C SER A 914 -36.37 -1.74 6.15
N TYR A 915 -37.30 -1.09 5.45
CA TYR A 915 -38.74 -1.20 5.68
C TYR A 915 -39.22 -2.65 5.52
N ARG A 916 -38.85 -3.33 4.43
CA ARG A 916 -39.27 -4.72 4.17
C ARG A 916 -38.74 -5.68 5.24
N ILE A 917 -37.48 -5.50 5.66
CA ILE A 917 -36.87 -6.31 6.74
C ILE A 917 -37.59 -6.05 8.07
N CYS A 918 -37.82 -4.78 8.41
CA CYS A 918 -38.51 -4.39 9.64
C CYS A 918 -39.97 -4.89 9.66
N GLU A 919 -40.71 -4.76 8.56
CA GLU A 919 -42.08 -5.28 8.43
C GLU A 919 -42.11 -6.81 8.62
N ARG A 920 -41.14 -7.52 8.02
CA ARG A 920 -40.99 -8.96 8.21
C ARG A 920 -40.71 -9.32 9.67
N LEU A 921 -39.80 -8.62 10.34
CA LEU A 921 -39.52 -8.82 11.77
C LEU A 921 -40.78 -8.56 12.63
N LEU A 922 -41.50 -7.46 12.40
CA LEU A 922 -42.74 -7.14 13.10
C LEU A 922 -43.82 -8.22 12.91
N SER A 923 -43.91 -8.83 11.71
CA SER A 923 -44.82 -9.95 11.45
C SER A 923 -44.49 -11.22 12.27
N LEU A 924 -43.24 -11.36 12.69
CA LEU A 924 -42.74 -12.50 13.48
C LEU A 924 -42.77 -12.24 15.00
N ARG A 925 -43.20 -11.04 15.44
CA ARG A 925 -43.20 -10.58 16.84
C ARG A 925 -43.81 -11.61 17.81
N SER A 926 -45.02 -12.10 17.53
CA SER A 926 -45.69 -13.08 18.42
C SER A 926 -44.99 -14.43 18.46
N LYS A 927 -44.40 -14.87 17.33
CA LYS A 927 -43.63 -16.12 17.25
C LYS A 927 -42.33 -16.02 18.06
N MET A 928 -41.70 -14.85 18.06
CA MET A 928 -40.49 -14.58 18.84
C MET A 928 -40.77 -14.46 20.32
N LEU A 929 -41.82 -13.74 20.72
CA LEU A 929 -42.19 -13.61 22.13
C LEU A 929 -42.43 -15.00 22.75
N ASN A 930 -43.12 -15.90 22.05
CA ASN A 930 -43.31 -17.29 22.50
C ASN A 930 -42.00 -18.11 22.60
N ARG A 931 -40.92 -17.70 21.94
CA ARG A 931 -39.58 -18.32 22.09
C ARG A 931 -38.80 -17.74 23.27
N VAL A 932 -39.03 -16.46 23.60
CA VAL A 932 -38.47 -15.81 24.79
C VAL A 932 -39.13 -16.34 26.06
N VAL A 933 -40.42 -16.72 25.99
CA VAL A 933 -41.17 -17.43 27.05
C VAL A 933 -40.62 -18.86 27.20
N TYR A 934 -39.41 -18.95 27.73
CA TYR A 934 -38.73 -20.16 28.10
C TYR A 934 -39.31 -20.65 29.43
N SER A 935 -39.77 -21.91 29.51
CA SER A 935 -40.05 -22.54 30.81
C SER A 935 -38.73 -23.05 31.40
N PRO A 936 -38.20 -22.42 32.48
CA PRO A 936 -36.99 -22.89 33.11
C PRO A 936 -37.18 -24.30 33.70
N PRO A 937 -36.18 -25.20 33.58
CA PRO A 937 -36.19 -26.45 34.35
C PRO A 937 -36.11 -26.19 35.86
N ASP A 938 -36.66 -27.10 36.66
CA ASP A 938 -36.78 -26.96 38.13
C ASP A 938 -35.41 -26.92 38.85
N GLU A 939 -34.36 -27.50 38.27
CA GLU A 939 -33.00 -27.49 38.80
C GLU A 939 -31.97 -27.12 37.73
N PHE A 940 -31.03 -26.23 38.08
CA PHE A 940 -29.93 -25.78 37.23
C PHE A 940 -28.59 -26.33 37.75
N ALA A 941 -27.88 -27.09 36.91
CA ALA A 941 -26.67 -27.82 37.28
C ALA A 941 -25.36 -27.14 36.77
N TRP A 942 -25.28 -25.81 36.82
CA TRP A 942 -24.03 -25.07 36.57
C TRP A 942 -23.89 -23.88 37.52
N HIS A 943 -22.70 -23.31 37.55
CA HIS A 943 -22.36 -22.15 38.36
C HIS A 943 -22.20 -20.91 37.49
N LYS A 944 -22.70 -19.77 37.97
CA LYS A 944 -22.36 -18.45 37.44
C LYS A 944 -21.00 -18.02 37.98
N THR A 945 -20.21 -17.40 37.11
CA THR A 945 -18.85 -16.91 37.39
C THR A 945 -18.74 -15.46 36.96
N ARG A 946 -17.60 -14.82 37.26
CA ARG A 946 -17.23 -13.61 36.52
C ARG A 946 -17.03 -13.97 35.05
N ILE A 947 -17.30 -13.00 34.18
CA ILE A 947 -17.17 -13.09 32.72
C ILE A 947 -16.47 -11.81 32.21
N HIS A 948 -16.06 -11.80 30.95
CA HIS A 948 -15.53 -10.61 30.27
C HIS A 948 -16.60 -9.52 30.14
N GLY A 949 -17.82 -9.90 29.70
CA GLY A 949 -19.01 -9.05 29.80
C GLY A 949 -19.26 -8.09 28.62
N ASN A 950 -18.29 -7.90 27.72
CA ASN A 950 -18.53 -7.30 26.40
C ASN A 950 -17.62 -7.93 25.34
N TYR A 951 -17.59 -9.26 25.27
CA TYR A 951 -16.56 -9.99 24.53
C TYR A 951 -16.83 -10.07 23.02
N HIS A 952 -15.90 -9.59 22.19
CA HIS A 952 -15.96 -9.66 20.72
C HIS A 952 -14.58 -9.82 20.07
N LEU A 953 -14.52 -10.08 18.75
CA LEU A 953 -13.28 -10.40 18.04
C LEU A 953 -12.24 -9.27 18.02
N ASP A 954 -12.65 -8.02 18.28
CA ASP A 954 -11.71 -6.89 18.34
C ASP A 954 -10.98 -6.77 19.68
N GLN A 955 -11.44 -7.49 20.70
CA GLN A 955 -10.75 -7.62 22.00
C GLN A 955 -9.83 -8.85 22.03
N VAL A 956 -9.57 -9.44 20.86
CA VAL A 956 -8.68 -10.57 20.69
C VAL A 956 -7.51 -10.12 19.82
N LEU A 957 -6.32 -10.05 20.41
CA LEU A 957 -5.08 -9.69 19.72
C LEU A 957 -4.43 -10.93 19.11
N ILE A 958 -3.92 -10.79 17.89
CA ILE A 958 -3.12 -11.83 17.23
C ILE A 958 -1.66 -11.68 17.67
N SER A 959 -1.16 -12.59 18.49
CA SER A 959 0.24 -12.61 18.93
C SER A 959 0.94 -13.87 18.45
N HIS A 960 1.93 -13.71 17.56
CA HIS A 960 2.67 -14.82 16.96
C HIS A 960 1.75 -15.84 16.25
N ASN A 961 1.56 -17.02 16.85
CA ASN A 961 0.69 -18.11 16.38
C ASN A 961 -0.47 -18.38 17.37
N ASP A 962 -0.76 -17.42 18.26
CA ASP A 962 -1.74 -17.55 19.33
C ASP A 962 -2.54 -16.25 19.53
N PHE A 963 -3.45 -16.26 20.50
CA PHE A 963 -4.38 -15.16 20.77
C PHE A 963 -4.34 -14.71 22.24
N VAL A 964 -4.43 -13.39 22.43
CA VAL A 964 -4.49 -12.77 23.77
C VAL A 964 -5.77 -11.94 23.90
N ILE A 965 -6.51 -12.19 24.98
CA ILE A 965 -7.76 -11.51 25.33
C ILE A 965 -7.45 -10.26 26.15
N ILE A 966 -8.08 -9.15 25.79
CA ILE A 966 -7.89 -7.83 26.43
C ILE A 966 -9.23 -7.18 26.79
N ASP A 967 -9.16 -6.06 27.52
CA ASP A 967 -10.27 -5.13 27.78
C ASP A 967 -11.46 -5.72 28.58
N PHE A 968 -11.23 -6.02 29.86
CA PHE A 968 -12.24 -6.55 30.80
C PHE A 968 -13.13 -5.46 31.39
N GLU A 969 -13.29 -4.34 30.69
CA GLU A 969 -14.08 -3.22 31.17
C GLU A 969 -15.58 -3.59 31.14
N GLY A 970 -16.04 -4.40 30.20
CA GLY A 970 -17.48 -4.58 29.92
C GLY A 970 -18.08 -3.33 29.28
N ASP A 971 -19.41 -3.24 29.18
CA ASP A 971 -20.08 -2.05 28.62
C ASP A 971 -19.93 -0.83 29.56
N PRO A 972 -19.18 0.23 29.18
CA PRO A 972 -18.95 1.38 30.05
C PRO A 972 -20.20 2.18 30.39
N ASN A 973 -21.29 2.02 29.62
CA ASN A 973 -22.56 2.69 29.86
C ASN A 973 -23.41 2.02 30.96
N GLN A 974 -23.05 0.81 31.37
CA GLN A 974 -23.71 0.10 32.47
C GLN A 974 -23.09 0.45 33.83
N PRO A 975 -23.88 0.42 34.93
CA PRO A 975 -23.37 0.55 36.29
C PRO A 975 -22.34 -0.54 36.64
N LEU A 976 -21.39 -0.20 37.52
CA LEU A 976 -20.34 -1.13 37.99
C LEU A 976 -20.92 -2.41 38.61
N GLU A 977 -22.08 -2.35 39.27
CA GLU A 977 -22.72 -3.52 39.87
C GLU A 977 -23.14 -4.55 38.82
N ILE A 978 -23.64 -4.08 37.67
CA ILE A 978 -24.05 -4.94 36.55
C ILE A 978 -22.82 -5.55 35.89
N ARG A 979 -21.78 -4.73 35.64
CA ARG A 979 -20.53 -5.17 35.00
C ARG A 979 -19.73 -6.16 35.86
N ARG A 980 -19.89 -6.09 37.19
CA ARG A 980 -19.26 -7.01 38.15
C ARG A 980 -20.10 -8.25 38.49
N ALA A 981 -21.34 -8.31 38.01
CA ALA A 981 -22.24 -9.41 38.35
C ALA A 981 -21.72 -10.74 37.80
N LYS A 982 -21.89 -11.82 38.57
CA LYS A 982 -21.61 -13.17 38.10
C LYS A 982 -22.71 -13.61 37.14
N GLN A 983 -22.33 -14.11 35.97
CA GLN A 983 -23.23 -14.53 34.91
C GLN A 983 -22.80 -15.88 34.33
N SER A 984 -23.58 -16.39 33.38
CA SER A 984 -23.22 -17.60 32.65
C SER A 984 -22.05 -17.31 31.69
N SER A 985 -21.07 -18.20 31.67
CA SER A 985 -19.95 -18.18 30.71
C SER A 985 -20.43 -18.15 29.24
N LEU A 986 -21.62 -18.69 28.97
CA LEU A 986 -22.23 -18.70 27.64
C LEU A 986 -22.59 -17.31 27.11
N LYS A 987 -22.63 -16.28 27.96
CA LYS A 987 -22.86 -14.90 27.51
C LYS A 987 -21.66 -14.35 26.72
N ASP A 988 -20.43 -14.63 27.16
CA ASP A 988 -19.21 -14.29 26.42
C ASP A 988 -19.12 -15.07 25.10
N VAL A 989 -19.51 -16.35 25.13
CA VAL A 989 -19.61 -17.21 23.93
C VAL A 989 -20.62 -16.64 22.94
N ALA A 990 -21.77 -16.17 23.41
CA ALA A 990 -22.77 -15.50 22.58
C ALA A 990 -22.24 -14.20 21.97
N GLY A 991 -21.45 -13.42 22.72
CA GLY A 991 -20.79 -12.21 22.24
C GLY A 991 -19.85 -12.47 21.05
N ILE A 992 -19.00 -13.49 21.15
CA ILE A 992 -18.11 -13.90 20.04
C ILE A 992 -18.91 -14.42 18.84
N CYS A 993 -19.92 -15.28 19.07
CA CYS A 993 -20.80 -15.77 18.01
C CYS A 993 -21.51 -14.63 17.27
N PHE A 994 -21.99 -13.62 18.00
CA PHE A 994 -22.54 -12.40 17.42
C PHE A 994 -21.48 -11.64 16.60
N SER A 995 -20.28 -11.43 17.17
CA SER A 995 -19.19 -10.72 16.51
C SER A 995 -18.73 -11.38 15.21
N ILE A 996 -18.69 -12.72 15.13
CA ILE A 996 -18.39 -13.47 13.90
C ILE A 996 -19.40 -13.11 12.80
N ARG A 997 -20.70 -13.14 13.12
CA ARG A 997 -21.78 -12.84 12.16
C ARG A 997 -21.77 -11.37 11.75
N ALA A 998 -21.57 -10.46 12.71
CA ALA A 998 -21.47 -9.02 12.44
C ALA A 998 -20.28 -8.71 11.51
N THR A 999 -19.12 -9.33 11.78
CA THR A 999 -17.90 -9.19 10.97
C THR A 999 -18.13 -9.67 9.54
N ALA A 1000 -18.78 -10.83 9.35
CA ALA A 1000 -19.11 -11.33 8.03
C ALA A 1000 -20.03 -10.40 7.26
N ARG A 1001 -21.06 -9.86 7.92
CA ARG A 1001 -21.99 -8.92 7.31
C ARG A 1001 -21.32 -7.60 6.92
N LEU A 1002 -20.45 -7.07 7.78
CA LEU A 1002 -19.69 -5.86 7.48
C LEU A 1002 -18.79 -6.03 6.25
N ALA A 1003 -18.07 -7.15 6.17
CA ALA A 1003 -17.23 -7.47 5.02
C ALA A 1003 -18.06 -7.67 3.75
N LEU A 1004 -19.22 -8.34 3.86
CA LEU A 1004 -20.15 -8.55 2.74
C LEU A 1004 -20.71 -7.22 2.22
N ASN A 1005 -21.22 -6.36 3.11
CA ASN A 1005 -21.78 -5.07 2.74
C ASN A 1005 -20.75 -4.19 2.03
N ARG A 1006 -19.50 -4.16 2.52
CA ARG A 1006 -18.40 -3.44 1.86
C ARG A 1006 -18.19 -3.93 0.42
N HIS A 1007 -18.33 -5.23 0.17
CA HIS A 1007 -18.15 -5.83 -1.15
C HIS A 1007 -19.38 -5.64 -2.07
N LEU A 1008 -20.60 -5.68 -1.52
CA LEU A 1008 -21.85 -5.52 -2.27
C LEU A 1008 -22.09 -4.10 -2.77
N VAL A 1009 -21.44 -3.08 -2.18
CA VAL A 1009 -21.46 -1.70 -2.71
C VAL A 1009 -20.95 -1.64 -4.15
N GLU A 1010 -19.99 -2.49 -4.53
CA GLU A 1010 -19.38 -2.51 -5.86
C GLU A 1010 -20.00 -3.55 -6.81
N ARG A 1011 -20.66 -4.59 -6.27
CA ARG A 1011 -21.13 -5.77 -7.03
C ARG A 1011 -22.53 -6.22 -6.60
N ALA A 1012 -23.50 -5.31 -6.66
CA ALA A 1012 -24.88 -5.58 -6.24
C ALA A 1012 -25.52 -6.79 -6.95
N ASP A 1013 -25.11 -7.09 -8.18
CA ASP A 1013 -25.64 -8.17 -9.03
C ASP A 1013 -25.34 -9.58 -8.48
N HIS A 1014 -24.37 -9.72 -7.58
CA HIS A 1014 -23.95 -11.00 -6.99
C HIS A 1014 -24.45 -11.19 -5.54
N ARG A 1015 -25.44 -10.41 -5.12
CA ARG A 1015 -25.94 -10.41 -3.73
C ARG A 1015 -26.34 -11.80 -3.25
N ASP A 1016 -27.22 -12.49 -3.98
CA ASP A 1016 -27.76 -13.79 -3.53
C ASP A 1016 -26.68 -14.87 -3.39
N SER A 1017 -25.68 -14.89 -4.29
CA SER A 1017 -24.58 -15.86 -4.22
C SER A 1017 -23.61 -15.54 -3.08
N LEU A 1018 -23.24 -14.27 -2.91
CA LEU A 1018 -22.33 -13.85 -1.85
C LEU A 1018 -22.95 -13.97 -0.44
N GLU A 1019 -24.25 -13.72 -0.31
CA GLU A 1019 -24.99 -14.00 0.94
C GLU A 1019 -24.95 -15.49 1.31
N SER A 1020 -25.06 -16.38 0.32
CA SER A 1020 -24.93 -17.82 0.53
C SER A 1020 -23.53 -18.21 1.02
N TYR A 1021 -22.47 -17.69 0.38
CA TYR A 1021 -21.08 -17.95 0.79
C TYR A 1021 -20.76 -17.37 2.17
N ALA A 1022 -21.25 -16.17 2.49
CA ALA A 1022 -21.11 -15.57 3.82
C ALA A 1022 -21.76 -16.45 4.90
N ARG A 1023 -23.00 -16.90 4.68
CA ARG A 1023 -23.70 -17.81 5.60
C ARG A 1023 -22.97 -19.14 5.78
N GLN A 1024 -22.45 -19.73 4.71
CA GLN A 1024 -21.66 -20.97 4.80
C GLN A 1024 -20.41 -20.77 5.65
N TRP A 1025 -19.66 -19.69 5.41
CA TRP A 1025 -18.48 -19.38 6.20
C TRP A 1025 -18.83 -19.11 7.68
N GLU A 1026 -19.89 -18.36 7.96
CA GLU A 1026 -20.36 -18.09 9.34
C GLU A 1026 -20.61 -19.40 10.09
N HIS A 1027 -21.30 -20.36 9.45
CA HIS A 1027 -21.55 -21.67 10.04
C HIS A 1027 -20.25 -22.44 10.33
N LEU A 1028 -19.29 -22.45 9.40
CA LEU A 1028 -18.01 -23.11 9.60
C LEU A 1028 -17.22 -22.46 10.74
N ALA A 1029 -17.16 -21.13 10.77
CA ALA A 1029 -16.42 -20.36 11.78
C ALA A 1029 -16.99 -20.57 13.19
N ILE A 1030 -18.31 -20.48 13.35
CA ILE A 1030 -18.98 -20.72 14.63
C ILE A 1030 -18.78 -22.17 15.08
N ASN A 1031 -18.90 -23.14 14.17
CA ASN A 1031 -18.67 -24.55 14.52
C ASN A 1031 -17.22 -24.81 14.96
N ALA A 1032 -16.24 -24.22 14.27
CA ALA A 1032 -14.83 -24.34 14.63
C ALA A 1032 -14.56 -23.74 16.02
N PHE A 1033 -15.07 -22.52 16.28
CA PHE A 1033 -14.98 -21.86 17.58
C PHE A 1033 -15.65 -22.69 18.70
N MET A 1034 -16.89 -23.15 18.48
CA MET A 1034 -17.62 -23.96 19.46
C MET A 1034 -16.93 -25.30 19.73
N SER A 1035 -16.34 -25.92 18.71
CA SER A 1035 -15.56 -27.17 18.87
C SER A 1035 -14.35 -26.96 19.78
N GLY A 1036 -13.56 -25.91 19.55
CA GLY A 1036 -12.42 -25.55 20.40
C GLY A 1036 -12.84 -25.20 21.83
N TYR A 1037 -13.96 -24.47 21.99
CA TYR A 1037 -14.50 -24.11 23.29
C TYR A 1037 -15.00 -25.33 24.08
N GLN A 1038 -15.86 -26.16 23.47
CA GLN A 1038 -16.48 -27.32 24.12
C GLN A 1038 -15.48 -28.40 24.51
N SER A 1039 -14.49 -28.64 23.65
CA SER A 1039 -13.41 -29.60 23.95
C SER A 1039 -12.57 -29.16 25.15
N SER A 1040 -12.33 -27.86 25.29
CA SER A 1040 -11.48 -27.30 26.34
C SER A 1040 -12.24 -27.07 27.65
N ILE A 1041 -13.49 -26.62 27.61
CA ILE A 1041 -14.30 -26.30 28.81
C ILE A 1041 -14.88 -27.54 29.52
N ALA A 1042 -14.78 -28.72 28.89
CA ALA A 1042 -15.37 -29.96 29.38
C ALA A 1042 -15.01 -30.25 30.85
N GLY A 1043 -16.05 -30.50 31.67
CA GLY A 1043 -15.88 -30.78 33.11
C GLY A 1043 -15.77 -29.55 34.01
N CYS A 1044 -15.77 -28.32 33.45
CA CYS A 1044 -15.80 -27.09 34.22
C CYS A 1044 -17.20 -26.83 34.82
N CYS A 1045 -17.27 -26.35 36.07
CA CYS A 1045 -18.54 -26.10 36.75
C CYS A 1045 -19.34 -24.91 36.17
N SER A 1046 -18.69 -24.05 35.36
CA SER A 1046 -19.31 -22.89 34.72
C SER A 1046 -20.01 -23.21 33.39
N TYR A 1047 -19.95 -24.45 32.93
CA TYR A 1047 -20.61 -24.92 31.71
C TYR A 1047 -21.68 -25.98 32.04
N PRO A 1048 -22.90 -25.90 31.47
CA PRO A 1048 -23.96 -26.88 31.72
C PRO A 1048 -23.57 -28.29 31.27
N THR A 1049 -23.84 -29.30 32.11
CA THR A 1049 -23.55 -30.71 31.80
C THR A 1049 -24.48 -31.30 30.74
N ASP A 1050 -25.69 -30.75 30.58
CA ASP A 1050 -26.63 -31.13 29.53
C ASP A 1050 -26.39 -30.29 28.26
N PRO A 1051 -25.98 -30.90 27.13
CA PRO A 1051 -25.76 -30.18 25.87
C PRO A 1051 -27.01 -29.46 25.34
N ILE A 1052 -28.21 -30.01 25.57
CA ILE A 1052 -29.48 -29.39 25.13
C ILE A 1052 -29.71 -28.10 25.92
N GLN A 1053 -29.42 -28.13 27.21
CA GLN A 1053 -29.53 -26.98 28.08
C GLN A 1053 -28.51 -25.89 27.73
N ALA A 1054 -27.26 -26.27 27.47
CA ALA A 1054 -26.21 -25.34 27.02
C ALA A 1054 -26.59 -24.65 25.70
N GLN A 1055 -27.13 -25.39 24.73
CA GLN A 1055 -27.56 -24.83 23.45
C GLN A 1055 -28.68 -23.80 23.62
N LYS A 1056 -29.72 -24.12 24.40
CA LYS A 1056 -30.84 -23.18 24.62
C LYS A 1056 -30.42 -21.90 25.34
N LEU A 1057 -29.48 -22.00 26.28
CA LEU A 1057 -28.92 -20.83 26.97
C LEU A 1057 -28.09 -19.97 26.01
N LEU A 1058 -27.28 -20.58 25.15
CA LEU A 1058 -26.51 -19.85 24.14
C LEU A 1058 -27.44 -19.08 23.18
N GLU A 1059 -28.54 -19.69 22.75
CA GLU A 1059 -29.56 -19.03 21.93
C GLU A 1059 -30.20 -17.84 22.66
N LEU A 1060 -30.49 -17.99 23.96
CA LEU A 1060 -31.06 -16.92 24.79
C LEU A 1060 -30.11 -15.72 24.89
N PHE A 1061 -28.83 -15.95 25.20
CA PHE A 1061 -27.82 -14.89 25.32
C PHE A 1061 -27.47 -14.25 23.97
N LEU A 1062 -27.50 -15.03 22.88
CA LEU A 1062 -27.32 -14.49 21.53
C LEU A 1062 -28.48 -13.56 21.15
N LEU A 1063 -29.71 -13.93 21.52
CA LEU A 1063 -30.87 -13.06 21.33
C LEU A 1063 -30.77 -11.79 22.17
N GLU A 1064 -30.37 -11.89 23.45
CA GLU A 1064 -30.11 -10.73 24.32
C GLU A 1064 -29.11 -9.77 23.65
N LYS A 1065 -27.95 -10.28 23.21
CA LYS A 1065 -26.91 -9.46 22.55
C LYS A 1065 -27.42 -8.78 21.29
N ILE A 1066 -28.16 -9.48 20.42
CA ILE A 1066 -28.72 -8.88 19.20
C ILE A 1066 -29.73 -7.77 19.53
N LEU A 1067 -30.56 -7.95 20.56
CA LEU A 1067 -31.54 -6.94 20.97
C LEU A 1067 -30.86 -5.69 21.55
N ASP A 1068 -29.81 -5.86 22.34
CA ASP A 1068 -29.04 -4.75 22.90
C ASP A 1068 -28.39 -3.90 21.79
N GLU A 1069 -27.72 -4.55 20.83
CA GLU A 1069 -27.11 -3.90 19.67
C GLU A 1069 -28.16 -3.25 18.75
N LEU A 1070 -29.34 -3.85 18.65
CA LEU A 1070 -30.45 -3.27 17.89
C LEU A 1070 -31.03 -2.03 18.58
N SER A 1071 -31.17 -2.05 19.91
CA SER A 1071 -31.57 -0.85 20.65
C SER A 1071 -30.55 0.27 20.46
N LEU A 1072 -29.26 -0.03 20.55
CA LEU A 1072 -28.20 0.96 20.36
C LEU A 1072 -28.26 1.56 18.96
N ALA A 1073 -28.36 0.73 17.92
CA ALA A 1073 -28.46 1.19 16.54
C ALA A 1073 -29.71 2.05 16.27
N LEU A 1074 -30.82 1.76 16.96
CA LEU A 1074 -32.05 2.56 16.89
C LEU A 1074 -31.90 3.91 17.58
N ASP A 1075 -31.26 3.95 18.74
CA ASP A 1075 -31.06 5.16 19.53
C ASP A 1075 -30.06 6.11 18.84
N GLU A 1076 -29.00 5.57 18.22
CA GLU A 1076 -27.98 6.33 17.49
C GLU A 1076 -28.37 6.71 16.05
N ARG A 1077 -29.49 6.16 15.51
CA ARG A 1077 -29.87 6.24 14.09
C ARG A 1077 -28.71 5.85 13.15
N SER A 1078 -28.00 4.78 13.51
CA SER A 1078 -26.77 4.39 12.82
C SER A 1078 -27.05 3.72 11.47
N SER A 1079 -26.09 3.80 10.56
CA SER A 1079 -26.12 3.08 9.28
C SER A 1079 -26.03 1.56 9.45
N GLY A 1080 -25.79 1.05 10.66
CA GLY A 1080 -25.70 -0.36 11.00
C GLY A 1080 -27.04 -1.05 11.25
N LEU A 1081 -28.13 -0.28 11.40
CA LEU A 1081 -29.47 -0.79 11.77
C LEU A 1081 -29.96 -1.95 10.89
N GLU A 1082 -29.79 -1.83 9.57
CA GLU A 1082 -30.19 -2.88 8.62
C GLU A 1082 -29.46 -4.21 8.88
N SER A 1083 -28.17 -4.14 9.19
CA SER A 1083 -27.34 -5.34 9.40
C SER A 1083 -27.78 -6.08 10.66
N VAL A 1084 -28.06 -5.37 11.75
CA VAL A 1084 -28.51 -5.98 13.01
C VAL A 1084 -29.92 -6.57 12.86
N MET A 1085 -30.82 -5.90 12.13
CA MET A 1085 -32.14 -6.46 11.81
C MET A 1085 -32.04 -7.77 11.01
N LEU A 1086 -31.13 -7.86 10.04
CA LEU A 1086 -30.91 -9.10 9.29
C LEU A 1086 -30.34 -10.21 10.17
N LEU A 1087 -29.43 -9.91 11.09
CA LEU A 1087 -28.93 -10.90 12.05
C LEU A 1087 -30.04 -11.47 12.93
N LEU A 1088 -30.96 -10.60 13.39
CA LEU A 1088 -32.13 -11.03 14.15
C LEU A 1088 -33.03 -11.94 13.30
N LEU A 1089 -33.25 -11.58 12.02
CA LEU A 1089 -34.04 -12.38 11.09
C LEU A 1089 -33.41 -13.75 10.81
N ASP A 1090 -32.09 -13.78 10.55
CA ASP A 1090 -31.32 -14.99 10.30
C ASP A 1090 -31.38 -15.95 11.51
N LEU A 1091 -31.27 -15.44 12.74
CA LEU A 1091 -31.41 -16.24 13.96
C LEU A 1091 -32.78 -16.92 14.04
N ILE A 1092 -33.86 -16.23 13.62
CA ILE A 1092 -35.23 -16.76 13.63
C ILE A 1092 -35.40 -17.86 12.59
N GLU A 1093 -34.82 -17.67 11.39
CA GLU A 1093 -35.00 -18.58 10.25
C GLU A 1093 -34.09 -19.83 10.35
N GLN A 1094 -32.85 -19.69 10.82
CA GLN A 1094 -31.90 -20.82 10.97
C GLN A 1094 -32.35 -21.85 12.00
N THR A 1095 -33.06 -21.46 13.06
CA THR A 1095 -33.53 -22.40 14.12
C THR A 1095 -34.68 -23.32 13.67
N ALA A 1096 -35.25 -23.13 12.48
CA ALA A 1096 -36.17 -24.13 11.89
C ALA A 1096 -35.45 -25.42 11.47
N LEU A 1097 -34.12 -25.38 11.28
CA LEU A 1097 -33.29 -26.52 10.86
C LEU A 1097 -32.65 -27.31 12.02
N TRP A 1098 -32.70 -26.80 13.26
CA TRP A 1098 -32.03 -27.40 14.43
C TRP A 1098 -32.98 -28.14 15.40
N LEU A 1099 -34.27 -28.18 15.09
CA LEU A 1099 -35.19 -29.18 15.64
C LEU A 1099 -35.29 -30.31 14.61
N GLY A 1100 -34.65 -31.44 14.89
CA GLY A 1100 -34.95 -32.69 14.22
C GLY A 1100 -36.39 -33.11 14.50
N GLU A 1101 -37.35 -32.56 13.77
CA GLU A 1101 -38.58 -33.29 13.47
C GLU A 1101 -38.22 -34.36 12.44
N ASN A 1102 -37.99 -35.58 12.92
CA ASN A 1102 -38.29 -36.76 12.13
C ASN A 1102 -39.72 -36.63 11.60
N LYS A 1103 -39.88 -36.29 10.33
CA LYS A 1103 -41.11 -36.55 9.55
C LYS A 1103 -40.85 -37.67 8.56
N HIS A 1104 -40.75 -38.87 9.12
CA HIS A 1104 -41.41 -40.05 8.57
C HIS A 1104 -42.44 -40.53 9.58
N ALA A 1105 -43.64 -39.95 9.50
CA ALA A 1105 -44.95 -40.55 9.79
C ALA A 1105 -46.02 -39.68 9.14
#